data_AF-A0A926SCW0-F1
#
_entry.id   AF-A0A926SCW0-F1
#
_cell.length_a   1.000
_cell.length_b   1.000
_cell.length_c   1.000
_cell.angle_alpha   90.00
_cell.angle_beta   90.00
_cell.angle_gamma   90.00
#
_symmetry.space_group_name_H-M   'P 1'
#
loop_
_entity.id
_entity.type
_entity.pdbx_description
1 polymer ?
#
loop_
_entity_poly.entity_id
_entity_poly.type
_entity_poly.pdbx_seq_one_letter_code
_entity_poly.pdbx_strand_id
1 'polypeptide(L)'
;MSSNLIFSDTQNHWANDCISQLVARNFISGYPDGSFRPNASVTRAEFAALLSKAFANTPPIRSAITFKDVSSNNWANSAIQTTYRTGFLSGYPDGTFRPNQPIPRVQALVALVSGLKYTAGAQGVASLSRYYDDAALIPSYALNAIAAATEKRLVVNYPNIKRLNPNQNASRAEVATFICRALNIPGVPSQYIPGLDLFAIPPQFEEADSFSEGLARVKSGNKWGYIDTTGKLVIQPQLDEANSFSEGVALVRTYQSVSPQSIPRQGDLVETRGVWLTTTASQVLNSKQNIAEAMNFLAETGFNVVFPVVWNNAATIYPSRIMRDTFGLEIDSRYAGRDPLGELIVEAKRVGLAVIPWFEYGFASSFNQNGGRLLAKKPEWSARDASGNLLKKNNFEWMNALDLEVQDFLRSLVLEVVNNYDIAGIQGDDRMPALPSEGSYDARTVDRYFRQFNQNPPQNPKDPQWLQWRADILSDFLTRLYREVITINPNLIISMSPSVYPWGMQEYLQDSQAWIDQGLVDLIHPQLYSRNFEGYKLLVDRLVTQQFTSLQMPSLVPGVLLKSGSYRMTPELLLQTIQYNRDQGILGEVFFFYEGLREENDALAKVLRTGPYAQPAQFSSSKIKEHGFTERRLAGQYRYIDKLGKSVSQPEFDWADSFSEGLAPVKMGYKWGYIDTRGKLVSRFQFDQAEFFPSSEATPDNTGLALVRVGSKYGYVDKTGKLVISTQFDAANSFQEGLAAVKIDDSWLYIDKTGKPVILPQFDKAGSFSAGLAGVKVSGKYGYIDKLGKVVIQPQFDEAESFAEGLAPVKMANKWGYINSTGQLVIARQFEKAKSFQEGLAAVKVGSLWGYINKTGNVVITPEFNEANSFNEGFALVSSGGKWGYIRNILR
;
A
#
# COMPACT_ATOMS: atom_id res chain seq x y z
N MET A 1 2.16 -39.78 5.88
CA MET A 1 2.48 -41.19 6.18
C MET A 1 1.33 -41.73 7.01
N SER A 2 0.81 -42.90 6.64
CA SER A 2 -0.23 -43.61 7.37
C SER A 2 0.12 -43.69 8.86
N SER A 3 -0.80 -43.24 9.72
CA SER A 3 -0.80 -43.55 11.14
C SER A 3 -0.79 -45.08 11.25
N ASN A 4 0.37 -45.67 11.57
CA ASN A 4 0.38 -47.05 12.02
C ASN A 4 -0.36 -47.06 13.36
N LEU A 5 -1.66 -47.33 13.28
CA LEU A 5 -2.54 -47.53 14.42
C LEU A 5 -1.96 -48.68 15.24
N ILE A 6 -1.48 -48.37 16.45
CA ILE A 6 -0.78 -49.34 17.28
C ILE A 6 -1.77 -50.21 18.06
N PHE A 7 -2.91 -49.64 18.49
CA PHE A 7 -3.95 -50.35 19.24
C PHE A 7 -5.34 -50.02 18.71
N SER A 8 -6.23 -51.00 18.69
CA SER A 8 -7.60 -50.86 18.16
C SER A 8 -8.49 -49.96 19.02
N ASP A 9 -8.23 -49.88 20.32
CA ASP A 9 -9.04 -49.17 21.30
C ASP A 9 -8.59 -47.72 21.59
N THR A 10 -7.55 -47.23 20.91
CA THR A 10 -7.09 -45.83 21.05
C THR A 10 -7.43 -44.94 19.86
N GLN A 11 -7.93 -45.49 18.74
CA GLN A 11 -8.04 -44.78 17.46
C GLN A 11 -8.76 -43.43 17.53
N ASN A 12 -9.84 -43.35 18.31
CA ASN A 12 -10.63 -42.13 18.50
C ASN A 12 -10.45 -41.52 19.90
N HIS A 13 -9.41 -41.92 20.62
CA HIS A 13 -9.15 -41.50 21.99
C HIS A 13 -8.35 -40.20 22.04
N TRP A 14 -8.69 -39.28 22.95
CA TRP A 14 -8.05 -37.96 23.06
C TRP A 14 -6.53 -38.00 23.31
N ALA A 15 -6.01 -39.12 23.80
CA ALA A 15 -4.59 -39.35 24.12
C ALA A 15 -3.85 -40.20 23.06
N ASN A 16 -4.49 -40.53 21.93
CA ASN A 16 -3.95 -41.47 20.93
C ASN A 16 -2.54 -41.12 20.46
N ASP A 17 -2.30 -39.85 20.17
CA ASP A 17 -1.03 -39.40 19.58
C ASP A 17 0.12 -39.53 20.59
N CYS A 18 -0.08 -39.06 21.82
CA CYS A 18 0.90 -39.27 22.90
C CYS A 18 1.17 -40.77 23.15
N ILE A 19 0.13 -41.60 23.20
CA ILE A 19 0.29 -43.06 23.38
C ILE A 19 1.15 -43.64 22.24
N SER A 20 0.87 -43.25 21.00
CA SER A 20 1.61 -43.70 19.82
C SER A 20 3.09 -43.29 19.88
N GLN A 21 3.36 -42.06 20.31
CA GLN A 21 4.74 -41.54 20.46
C GLN A 21 5.53 -42.27 21.54
N LEU A 22 4.89 -42.66 22.65
CA LEU A 22 5.53 -43.42 23.72
C LEU A 22 5.81 -44.87 23.32
N VAL A 23 4.91 -45.52 22.57
CA VAL A 23 5.16 -46.88 22.06
C VAL A 23 6.30 -46.87 21.04
N ALA A 24 6.33 -45.91 20.12
CA ALA A 24 7.40 -45.79 19.12
C ALA A 24 8.80 -45.63 19.76
N ARG A 25 8.86 -45.13 20.99
CA ARG A 25 10.09 -44.98 21.79
C ARG A 25 10.32 -46.12 22.78
N ASN A 26 9.51 -47.19 22.68
CA ASN A 26 9.51 -48.33 23.59
C ASN A 26 9.30 -47.95 25.07
N PHE A 27 8.65 -46.83 25.40
CA PHE A 27 8.39 -46.45 26.80
C PHE A 27 7.17 -47.14 27.40
N ILE A 28 6.18 -47.50 26.58
CA ILE A 28 4.97 -48.21 27.00
C ILE A 28 4.66 -49.35 26.02
N SER A 29 3.88 -50.34 26.46
CA SER A 29 3.38 -51.44 25.62
C SER A 29 1.90 -51.72 25.91
N GLY A 30 1.22 -52.32 24.95
CA GLY A 30 -0.16 -52.80 25.09
C GLY A 30 -0.23 -54.19 25.72
N TYR A 31 -1.43 -54.74 25.78
CA TYR A 31 -1.71 -56.09 26.23
C TYR A 31 -1.53 -57.11 25.09
N PRO A 32 -1.33 -58.40 25.40
CA PRO A 32 -1.20 -59.45 24.38
C PRO A 32 -2.39 -59.58 23.43
N ASP A 33 -3.56 -59.07 23.82
CA ASP A 33 -4.78 -59.04 23.01
C ASP A 33 -4.82 -57.87 22.00
N GLY A 34 -3.75 -57.06 21.92
CA GLY A 34 -3.65 -55.92 20.99
C GLY A 34 -4.36 -54.65 21.48
N SER A 35 -4.87 -54.62 22.72
CA SER A 35 -5.47 -53.43 23.34
C SER A 35 -4.48 -52.63 24.18
N PHE A 36 -4.73 -51.32 24.36
CA PHE A 36 -4.01 -50.49 25.33
C PHE A 36 -4.79 -50.28 26.63
N ARG A 37 -6.13 -50.33 26.58
CA ARG A 37 -7.09 -50.05 27.66
C ARG A 37 -6.91 -48.64 28.23
N PRO A 38 -7.04 -47.56 27.43
CA PRO A 38 -6.68 -46.19 27.84
C PRO A 38 -7.45 -45.69 29.07
N ASN A 39 -8.68 -46.15 29.28
CA ASN A 39 -9.54 -45.72 30.40
C ASN A 39 -9.38 -46.58 31.67
N ALA A 40 -8.62 -47.68 31.62
CA ALA A 40 -8.39 -48.51 32.80
C ALA A 40 -7.48 -47.79 33.81
N SER A 41 -7.75 -47.98 35.11
CA SER A 41 -6.90 -47.44 36.18
C SER A 41 -5.53 -48.11 36.21
N VAL A 42 -4.50 -47.35 36.59
CA VAL A 42 -3.13 -47.85 36.75
C VAL A 42 -2.87 -48.18 38.22
N THR A 43 -2.31 -49.35 38.51
CA THR A 43 -1.84 -49.71 39.86
C THR A 43 -0.51 -49.04 40.19
N ARG A 44 -0.17 -48.90 41.48
CA ARG A 44 1.12 -48.35 41.90
C ARG A 44 2.32 -49.13 41.37
N ALA A 45 2.21 -50.46 41.22
CA ALA A 45 3.24 -51.31 40.62
C ALA A 45 3.41 -51.05 39.11
N GLU A 46 2.30 -50.95 38.37
CA GLU A 46 2.34 -50.61 36.93
C GLU A 46 2.91 -49.20 36.70
N PHE A 47 2.52 -48.23 37.52
CA PHE A 47 3.07 -46.88 37.42
C PHE A 47 4.59 -46.85 37.72
N ALA A 48 5.05 -47.63 38.70
CA ALA A 48 6.48 -47.77 38.98
C ALA A 48 7.25 -48.35 37.77
N ALA A 49 6.69 -49.37 37.11
CA ALA A 49 7.27 -49.94 35.89
C ALA A 49 7.37 -48.91 34.75
N LEU A 50 6.32 -48.11 34.55
CA LEU A 50 6.30 -47.05 33.53
C LEU A 50 7.36 -45.98 33.81
N LEU A 51 7.45 -45.48 35.04
CA LEU A 51 8.44 -44.47 35.43
C LEU A 51 9.87 -45.00 35.32
N SER A 52 10.12 -46.23 35.80
CA SER A 52 11.45 -46.86 35.71
C SER A 52 11.94 -46.97 34.27
N LYS A 53 11.02 -47.17 33.31
CA LYS A 53 11.35 -47.26 31.89
C LYS A 53 11.52 -45.88 31.25
N ALA A 54 10.59 -44.96 31.50
CA ALA A 54 10.60 -43.61 30.96
C ALA A 54 11.80 -42.77 31.45
N PHE A 55 12.26 -43.01 32.68
CA PHE A 55 13.31 -42.24 33.34
C PHE A 55 14.51 -43.12 33.77
N ALA A 56 14.84 -44.13 32.96
CA ALA A 56 15.87 -45.14 33.25
C ALA A 56 17.26 -44.56 33.59
N ASN A 57 17.57 -43.35 33.11
CA ASN A 57 18.86 -42.69 33.33
C ASN A 57 18.88 -41.78 34.58
N THR A 58 17.84 -41.80 35.42
CA THR A 58 17.80 -40.97 36.64
C THR A 58 18.70 -41.57 37.72
N PRO A 59 19.67 -40.82 38.29
CA PRO A 59 20.56 -41.34 39.30
C PRO A 59 19.82 -41.61 40.63
N PRO A 60 20.18 -42.68 41.37
CA PRO A 60 19.60 -42.96 42.67
C PRO A 60 20.04 -41.93 43.71
N ILE A 61 19.08 -41.45 44.51
CA ILE A 61 19.28 -40.51 45.62
C ILE A 61 18.96 -41.14 47.00
N ARG A 62 18.42 -42.36 47.03
CA ARG A 62 18.15 -43.13 48.26
C ARG A 62 18.78 -44.52 48.19
N SER A 63 19.11 -45.09 49.34
CA SER A 63 19.45 -46.51 49.51
C SER A 63 18.23 -47.39 49.22
N ALA A 64 18.45 -48.67 48.88
CA ALA A 64 17.35 -49.63 48.70
C ALA A 64 16.58 -49.87 50.02
N ILE A 65 15.32 -50.29 49.94
CA ILE A 65 14.45 -50.58 51.09
C ILE A 65 13.66 -51.86 50.86
N THR A 66 13.28 -52.58 51.91
CA THR A 66 12.33 -53.70 51.81
C THR A 66 10.94 -53.25 52.25
N PHE A 67 9.95 -53.36 51.36
CA PHE A 67 8.54 -53.11 51.71
C PHE A 67 7.88 -54.39 52.21
N LYS A 68 7.06 -54.30 53.25
CA LYS A 68 6.44 -55.45 53.93
C LYS A 68 5.54 -56.30 53.02
N ASP A 69 4.96 -55.68 52.00
CA ASP A 69 3.94 -56.24 51.10
C ASP A 69 4.44 -56.43 49.66
N VAL A 70 5.77 -56.33 49.43
CA VAL A 70 6.39 -56.58 48.13
C VAL A 70 7.42 -57.70 48.28
N SER A 71 7.04 -58.91 47.87
CA SER A 71 7.95 -60.05 47.86
C SER A 71 9.10 -59.86 46.86
N SER A 72 10.24 -60.51 47.11
CA SER A 72 11.39 -60.51 46.19
C SER A 72 11.04 -61.02 44.79
N ASN A 73 10.04 -61.90 44.70
CA ASN A 73 9.58 -62.53 43.45
C ASN A 73 8.43 -61.74 42.78
N ASN A 74 8.02 -60.59 43.33
CA ASN A 74 7.00 -59.75 42.70
C ASN A 74 7.55 -59.18 41.37
N TRP A 75 6.76 -59.28 40.29
CA TRP A 75 7.16 -58.85 38.94
C TRP A 75 7.60 -57.37 38.87
N ALA A 76 7.05 -56.51 39.75
CA ALA A 76 7.37 -55.09 39.80
C ALA A 76 8.46 -54.73 40.81
N ASN A 77 9.03 -55.70 41.54
CA ASN A 77 9.98 -55.42 42.63
C ASN A 77 11.14 -54.51 42.18
N SER A 78 11.79 -54.85 41.06
CA SER A 78 12.90 -54.07 40.50
C SER A 78 12.48 -52.63 40.15
N ALA A 79 11.33 -52.46 39.50
CA ALA A 79 10.81 -51.14 39.15
C ALA A 79 10.42 -50.31 40.39
N ILE A 80 9.85 -50.95 41.41
CA ILE A 80 9.53 -50.34 42.70
C ILE A 80 10.82 -49.87 43.40
N GLN A 81 11.86 -50.70 43.42
CA GLN A 81 13.17 -50.32 43.97
C GLN A 81 13.78 -49.15 43.20
N THR A 82 13.78 -49.21 41.87
CA THR A 82 14.35 -48.15 41.03
C THR A 82 13.65 -46.82 41.28
N THR A 83 12.32 -46.79 41.20
CA THR A 83 11.53 -45.56 41.41
C THR A 83 11.57 -45.03 42.83
N TYR A 84 11.73 -45.91 43.83
CA TYR A 84 12.01 -45.49 45.20
C TYR A 84 13.37 -44.80 45.32
N ARG A 85 14.41 -45.46 44.79
CA ARG A 85 15.80 -44.99 44.88
C ARG A 85 16.00 -43.69 44.12
N THR A 86 15.34 -43.49 42.99
CA THR A 86 15.41 -42.25 42.19
C THR A 86 14.50 -41.15 42.71
N GLY A 87 13.72 -41.39 43.77
CA GLY A 87 12.91 -40.38 44.43
C GLY A 87 11.54 -40.11 43.78
N PHE A 88 11.19 -40.84 42.73
CA PHE A 88 9.87 -40.73 42.10
C PHE A 88 8.76 -41.27 43.00
N LEU A 89 8.93 -42.46 43.58
CA LEU A 89 7.90 -43.07 44.43
C LEU A 89 8.41 -43.26 45.87
N SER A 90 7.47 -43.34 46.80
CA SER A 90 7.72 -43.66 48.20
C SER A 90 6.68 -44.68 48.68
N GLY A 91 7.03 -45.45 49.71
CA GLY A 91 6.07 -46.27 50.44
C GLY A 91 5.24 -45.44 51.42
N TYR A 92 4.32 -46.12 52.09
CA TYR A 92 3.51 -45.56 53.16
C TYR A 92 4.26 -45.62 54.50
N PRO A 93 3.90 -44.77 55.49
CA PRO A 93 4.55 -44.76 56.81
C PRO A 93 4.51 -46.09 57.56
N ASP A 94 3.58 -46.99 57.23
CA ASP A 94 3.47 -48.34 57.80
C ASP A 94 4.51 -49.35 57.26
N GLY A 95 5.34 -48.93 56.30
CA GLY A 95 6.36 -49.75 55.64
C GLY A 95 5.84 -50.57 54.45
N THR A 96 4.63 -50.29 53.97
CA THR A 96 4.04 -50.94 52.78
C THR A 96 4.22 -50.09 51.51
N PHE A 97 4.18 -50.72 50.34
CA PHE A 97 4.15 -50.04 49.04
C PHE A 97 2.76 -50.06 48.41
N ARG A 98 1.93 -51.07 48.70
CA ARG A 98 0.59 -51.33 48.16
C ARG A 98 0.59 -51.49 46.64
N PRO A 99 1.29 -52.52 46.10
CA PRO A 99 1.56 -52.64 44.66
C PRO A 99 0.30 -52.74 43.79
N ASN A 100 -0.75 -53.40 44.28
CA ASN A 100 -1.99 -53.63 43.54
C ASN A 100 -3.03 -52.51 43.73
N GLN A 101 -2.73 -51.50 44.55
CA GLN A 101 -3.65 -50.38 44.76
C GLN A 101 -3.62 -49.46 43.52
N PRO A 102 -4.78 -49.10 42.94
CA PRO A 102 -4.86 -48.06 41.93
C PRO A 102 -4.25 -46.74 42.43
N ILE A 103 -3.44 -46.08 41.61
CA ILE A 103 -2.77 -44.83 42.01
C ILE A 103 -3.70 -43.63 41.77
N PRO A 104 -3.96 -42.77 42.78
CA PRO A 104 -4.66 -41.51 42.57
C PRO A 104 -3.89 -40.56 41.66
N ARG A 105 -4.59 -39.76 40.85
CA ARG A 105 -4.02 -38.74 39.96
C ARG A 105 -3.02 -37.83 40.67
N VAL A 106 -3.39 -37.34 41.86
CA VAL A 106 -2.51 -36.48 42.67
C VAL A 106 -1.19 -37.16 43.03
N GLN A 107 -1.21 -38.46 43.33
CA GLN A 107 0.01 -39.20 43.69
C GLN A 107 0.90 -39.44 42.48
N ALA A 108 0.33 -39.68 41.29
CA ALA A 108 1.09 -39.82 40.06
C ALA A 108 1.83 -38.51 39.70
N LEU A 109 1.18 -37.35 39.85
CA LEU A 109 1.78 -36.04 39.61
C LEU A 109 2.84 -35.68 40.66
N VAL A 110 2.56 -35.92 41.95
CA VAL A 110 3.54 -35.75 43.04
C VAL A 110 4.79 -36.58 42.77
N ALA A 111 4.63 -37.81 42.28
CA ALA A 111 5.76 -38.68 41.97
C ALA A 111 6.66 -38.12 40.87
N LEU A 112 6.06 -37.63 39.77
CA LEU A 112 6.80 -37.00 38.68
C LEU A 112 7.55 -35.75 39.15
N VAL A 113 6.87 -34.86 39.89
CA VAL A 113 7.47 -33.64 40.44
C VAL A 113 8.63 -33.94 41.37
N SER A 114 8.47 -34.95 42.24
CA SER A 114 9.50 -35.36 43.20
C SER A 114 10.74 -35.92 42.49
N GLY A 115 10.55 -36.84 41.53
CA GLY A 115 11.65 -37.45 40.78
C GLY A 115 12.37 -36.45 39.87
N LEU A 116 11.63 -35.50 39.27
CA LEU A 116 12.18 -34.43 38.45
C LEU A 116 12.73 -33.24 39.25
N LYS A 117 12.58 -33.25 40.58
CA LYS A 117 13.03 -32.20 41.49
C LYS A 117 12.46 -30.82 41.16
N TYR A 118 11.21 -30.77 40.73
CA TYR A 118 10.54 -29.50 40.47
C TYR A 118 10.05 -28.87 41.79
N THR A 119 10.24 -27.55 41.89
CA THR A 119 9.76 -26.73 43.00
C THR A 119 8.76 -25.70 42.48
N ALA A 120 7.75 -25.39 43.28
CA ALA A 120 6.78 -24.34 42.96
C ALA A 120 7.38 -22.96 43.22
N GLY A 121 6.96 -21.97 42.45
CA GLY A 121 7.27 -20.57 42.71
C GLY A 121 6.63 -20.04 43.99
N ALA A 122 7.05 -18.85 44.44
CA ALA A 122 6.62 -18.25 45.70
C ALA A 122 5.09 -18.06 45.85
N GLN A 123 4.35 -18.01 44.74
CA GLN A 123 2.89 -17.87 44.70
C GLN A 123 2.18 -19.13 44.17
N GLY A 124 2.90 -20.22 43.93
CA GLY A 124 2.39 -21.38 43.21
C GLY A 124 1.16 -22.00 43.87
N VAL A 125 1.19 -22.25 45.18
CA VAL A 125 0.05 -22.82 45.91
C VAL A 125 -1.16 -21.89 45.91
N ALA A 126 -0.95 -20.58 46.07
CA ALA A 126 -2.03 -19.59 46.04
C ALA A 126 -2.70 -19.48 44.67
N SER A 127 -2.00 -19.85 43.60
CA SER A 127 -2.51 -19.79 42.22
C SER A 127 -3.37 -21.00 41.83
N LEU A 128 -3.35 -22.11 42.59
CA LEU A 128 -4.04 -23.35 42.25
C LEU A 128 -5.55 -23.17 42.05
N SER A 129 -6.19 -22.30 42.85
CA SER A 129 -7.62 -22.00 42.73
C SER A 129 -7.98 -21.25 41.44
N ARG A 130 -7.01 -20.66 40.75
CA ARG A 130 -7.22 -20.05 39.41
C ARG A 130 -7.27 -21.11 38.30
N TYR A 131 -6.58 -22.23 38.51
CA TYR A 131 -6.48 -23.32 37.54
C TYR A 131 -7.51 -24.43 37.76
N TYR A 132 -7.88 -24.69 39.02
CA TYR A 132 -8.73 -25.83 39.39
C TYR A 132 -9.93 -25.41 40.24
N ASP A 133 -11.14 -25.69 39.75
CA ASP A 133 -12.38 -25.49 40.49
C ASP A 133 -12.46 -26.42 41.73
N ASP A 134 -11.77 -27.57 41.66
CA ASP A 134 -11.65 -28.56 42.73
C ASP A 134 -10.31 -28.49 43.48
N ALA A 135 -9.62 -27.34 43.44
CA ALA A 135 -8.35 -27.13 44.16
C ALA A 135 -8.44 -27.46 45.66
N ALA A 136 -9.60 -27.22 46.28
CA ALA A 136 -9.85 -27.52 47.69
C ALA A 136 -9.79 -29.03 48.02
N LEU A 137 -9.93 -29.92 47.02
CA LEU A 137 -9.82 -31.37 47.20
C LEU A 137 -8.36 -31.86 47.16
N ILE A 138 -7.39 -31.00 46.84
CA ILE A 138 -5.97 -31.36 46.80
C ILE A 138 -5.49 -31.57 48.25
N PRO A 139 -4.97 -32.77 48.60
CA PRO A 139 -4.43 -33.01 49.93
C PRO A 139 -3.30 -32.03 50.27
N SER A 140 -3.23 -31.60 51.53
CA SER A 140 -2.24 -30.63 52.01
C SER A 140 -0.79 -31.01 51.69
N TYR A 141 -0.47 -32.31 51.78
CA TYR A 141 0.86 -32.83 51.46
C TYR A 141 1.24 -32.66 49.97
N ALA A 142 0.26 -32.52 49.08
CA ALA A 142 0.46 -32.47 47.64
C ALA A 142 0.42 -31.04 47.08
N LEU A 143 -0.03 -30.03 47.83
CA LEU A 143 -0.25 -28.66 47.34
C LEU A 143 0.96 -28.09 46.60
N ASN A 144 2.14 -28.12 47.20
CA ASN A 144 3.37 -27.61 46.58
C ASN A 144 3.75 -28.39 45.31
N ALA A 145 3.58 -29.71 45.32
CA ALA A 145 3.92 -30.53 44.18
C ALA A 145 2.95 -30.30 43.02
N ILE A 146 1.66 -30.19 43.29
CA ILE A 146 0.66 -29.88 42.26
C ILE A 146 0.88 -28.48 41.70
N ALA A 147 1.18 -27.49 42.55
CA ALA A 147 1.56 -26.16 42.06
C ALA A 147 2.75 -26.22 41.10
N ALA A 148 3.82 -26.93 41.46
CA ALA A 148 4.97 -27.13 40.60
C ALA A 148 4.60 -27.88 39.30
N ALA A 149 3.75 -28.91 39.37
CA ALA A 149 3.27 -29.65 38.21
C ALA A 149 2.49 -28.75 37.23
N THR A 150 1.65 -27.86 37.75
CA THR A 150 0.86 -26.91 36.96
C THR A 150 1.78 -25.87 36.30
N GLU A 151 2.68 -25.25 37.06
CA GLU A 151 3.65 -24.27 36.55
C GLU A 151 4.58 -24.87 35.47
N LYS A 152 4.94 -26.14 35.63
CA LYS A 152 5.76 -26.89 34.66
C LYS A 152 4.94 -27.57 33.56
N ARG A 153 3.63 -27.30 33.49
CA ARG A 153 2.70 -27.78 32.44
C ARG A 153 2.73 -29.32 32.30
N LEU A 154 2.86 -30.02 33.43
CA LEU A 154 2.80 -31.48 33.54
C LEU A 154 1.38 -32.01 33.67
N VAL A 155 0.48 -31.21 34.26
CA VAL A 155 -0.91 -31.60 34.49
C VAL A 155 -1.65 -31.66 33.17
N VAL A 156 -2.46 -32.71 33.00
CA VAL A 156 -3.36 -32.90 31.87
C VAL A 156 -4.74 -33.26 32.41
N ASN A 157 -5.74 -32.47 32.07
CA ASN A 157 -7.11 -32.58 32.58
C ASN A 157 -8.09 -32.77 31.41
N TYR A 158 -8.73 -33.93 31.38
CA TYR A 158 -9.73 -34.30 30.38
C TYR A 158 -11.01 -34.79 31.07
N PRO A 159 -12.20 -34.46 30.56
CA PRO A 159 -12.46 -33.52 29.46
C PRO A 159 -12.45 -32.04 29.90
N ASN A 160 -12.53 -31.76 31.21
CA ASN A 160 -12.58 -30.40 31.73
C ASN A 160 -11.22 -29.95 32.28
N ILE A 161 -10.57 -28.99 31.60
CA ILE A 161 -9.26 -28.45 31.98
C ILE A 161 -9.21 -27.89 33.42
N LYS A 162 -10.34 -27.41 33.95
CA LYS A 162 -10.44 -26.84 35.31
C LYS A 162 -10.70 -27.87 36.41
N ARG A 163 -10.73 -29.17 36.11
CA ARG A 163 -10.98 -30.22 37.11
C ARG A 163 -9.79 -31.16 37.20
N LEU A 164 -9.04 -31.07 38.30
CA LEU A 164 -7.89 -31.93 38.56
C LEU A 164 -8.33 -33.34 38.96
N ASN A 165 -9.47 -33.47 39.66
CA ASN A 165 -9.97 -34.70 40.28
C ASN A 165 -8.86 -35.43 41.08
N PRO A 166 -8.24 -34.77 42.08
CA PRO A 166 -6.98 -35.22 42.68
C PRO A 166 -7.04 -36.63 43.28
N ASN A 167 -8.18 -37.00 43.85
CA ASN A 167 -8.37 -38.28 44.56
C ASN A 167 -8.97 -39.39 43.67
N GLN A 168 -9.25 -39.10 42.40
CA GLN A 168 -9.66 -40.12 41.43
C GLN A 168 -8.45 -40.95 40.98
N ASN A 169 -8.66 -42.24 40.75
CA ASN A 169 -7.61 -43.12 40.22
C ASN A 169 -7.20 -42.68 38.80
N ALA A 170 -5.90 -42.58 38.56
CA ALA A 170 -5.35 -42.19 37.27
C ALA A 170 -5.58 -43.31 36.23
N SER A 171 -6.07 -42.94 35.05
CA SER A 171 -6.17 -43.86 33.93
C SER A 171 -4.84 -44.05 33.21
N ARG A 172 -4.74 -45.11 32.41
CA ARG A 172 -3.55 -45.38 31.57
C ARG A 172 -3.27 -44.26 30.58
N ALA A 173 -4.30 -43.66 30.00
CA ALA A 173 -4.16 -42.51 29.10
C ALA A 173 -3.63 -41.28 29.84
N GLU A 174 -4.14 -40.98 31.03
CA GLU A 174 -3.69 -39.83 31.82
C GLU A 174 -2.22 -39.98 32.22
N VAL A 175 -1.84 -41.15 32.74
CA VAL A 175 -0.43 -41.47 33.06
C VAL A 175 0.47 -41.33 31.84
N ALA A 176 0.05 -41.84 30.68
CA ALA A 176 0.79 -41.67 29.43
C ALA A 176 0.99 -40.18 29.10
N THR A 177 -0.06 -39.37 29.21
CA THR A 177 0.04 -37.93 28.92
C THR A 177 0.92 -37.18 29.90
N PHE A 178 0.91 -37.51 31.20
CA PHE A 178 1.82 -36.91 32.17
C PHE A 178 3.29 -37.23 31.84
N ILE A 179 3.58 -38.46 31.41
CA ILE A 179 4.91 -38.88 30.97
C ILE A 179 5.32 -38.15 29.69
N CYS A 180 4.41 -38.01 28.70
CA CYS A 180 4.67 -37.22 27.50
C CYS A 180 5.06 -35.78 27.86
N ARG A 181 4.31 -35.13 28.76
CA ARG A 181 4.63 -33.76 29.24
C ARG A 181 5.97 -33.71 29.95
N ALA A 182 6.25 -34.67 30.82
CA ALA A 182 7.50 -34.74 31.58
C ALA A 182 8.74 -34.97 30.69
N LEU A 183 8.59 -35.67 29.57
CA LEU A 183 9.66 -35.95 28.60
C LEU A 183 9.69 -34.97 27.42
N ASN A 184 8.83 -33.95 27.40
CA ASN A 184 8.63 -33.04 26.26
C ASN A 184 8.34 -33.76 24.93
N ILE A 185 7.57 -34.85 25.00
CA ILE A 185 7.13 -35.62 23.83
C ILE A 185 5.81 -35.03 23.30
N PRO A 186 5.68 -34.75 21.99
CA PRO A 186 4.47 -34.18 21.40
C PRO A 186 3.29 -35.17 21.45
N GLY A 187 2.06 -34.69 21.25
CA GLY A 187 0.84 -35.51 21.15
C GLY A 187 -0.12 -35.42 22.34
N VAL A 188 0.11 -34.48 23.27
CA VAL A 188 -0.89 -34.08 24.27
C VAL A 188 -1.60 -32.81 23.78
N PRO A 189 -2.94 -32.81 23.59
CA PRO A 189 -3.66 -31.63 23.14
C PRO A 189 -3.52 -30.46 24.13
N SER A 190 -3.19 -29.27 23.60
CA SER A 190 -2.91 -28.05 24.38
C SER A 190 -4.10 -27.63 25.26
N GLN A 191 -5.32 -27.79 24.74
CA GLN A 191 -6.59 -27.50 25.42
C GLN A 191 -6.85 -28.30 26.70
N TYR A 192 -6.06 -29.35 26.97
CA TYR A 192 -6.16 -30.15 28.20
C TYR A 192 -5.04 -29.83 29.21
N ILE A 193 -4.19 -28.82 28.95
CA ILE A 193 -3.04 -28.47 29.80
C ILE A 193 -3.35 -27.19 30.58
N PRO A 194 -3.63 -27.26 31.89
CA PRO A 194 -3.94 -26.10 32.72
C PRO A 194 -2.81 -25.06 32.68
N GLY A 195 -3.17 -23.80 32.49
CA GLY A 195 -2.21 -22.68 32.42
C GLY A 195 -1.44 -22.57 31.10
N LEU A 196 -1.82 -23.32 30.09
CA LEU A 196 -1.43 -23.10 28.70
C LEU A 196 -2.55 -22.35 27.97
N ASP A 197 -2.84 -21.12 28.41
CA ASP A 197 -3.76 -20.21 27.71
C ASP A 197 -3.07 -19.68 26.46
N LEU A 198 -3.06 -20.52 25.43
CA LEU A 198 -2.37 -20.22 24.19
C LEU A 198 -3.03 -19.03 23.48
N PHE A 199 -4.36 -19.00 23.43
CA PHE A 199 -5.11 -17.90 22.83
C PHE A 199 -5.13 -16.68 23.75
N ALA A 200 -4.50 -15.60 23.30
CA ALA A 200 -4.78 -14.27 23.82
C ALA A 200 -6.20 -13.85 23.46
N ILE A 201 -6.60 -14.14 22.23
CA ILE A 201 -7.88 -13.79 21.64
C ILE A 201 -8.32 -15.01 20.82
N PRO A 202 -9.39 -15.70 21.20
CA PRO A 202 -9.88 -16.87 20.46
C PRO A 202 -10.22 -16.55 19.00
N PRO A 203 -10.16 -17.53 18.09
CA PRO A 203 -10.54 -17.34 16.69
C PRO A 203 -11.99 -16.87 16.56
N GLN A 204 -12.18 -15.64 16.08
CA GLN A 204 -13.50 -15.02 15.97
C GLN A 204 -13.62 -14.05 14.78
N PHE A 205 -12.50 -13.60 14.21
CA PHE A 205 -12.50 -12.61 13.12
C PHE A 205 -12.53 -13.30 11.75
N GLU A 206 -13.18 -12.66 10.78
CA GLU A 206 -13.21 -13.14 9.38
C GLU A 206 -11.88 -12.90 8.69
N GLU A 207 -11.30 -11.74 8.93
CA GLU A 207 -9.97 -11.34 8.50
C GLU A 207 -9.34 -10.50 9.62
N ALA A 208 -8.03 -10.61 9.77
CA ALA A 208 -7.26 -9.90 10.77
C ALA A 208 -5.78 -9.87 10.37
N ASP A 209 -5.02 -8.90 10.88
CA ASP A 209 -3.57 -8.77 10.64
C ASP A 209 -2.77 -8.95 11.93
N SER A 210 -1.45 -9.11 11.80
CA SER A 210 -0.55 -9.09 12.97
C SER A 210 -0.63 -7.75 13.71
N PHE A 211 -0.37 -7.78 15.03
CA PHE A 211 -0.23 -6.55 15.81
C PHE A 211 0.92 -5.69 15.29
N SER A 212 0.69 -4.38 15.28
CA SER A 212 1.66 -3.33 14.95
C SER A 212 1.42 -2.15 15.88
N GLU A 213 2.42 -1.79 16.65
CA GLU A 213 2.41 -0.79 17.70
C GLU A 213 1.27 -0.95 18.73
N GLY A 214 0.97 -2.20 19.10
CA GLY A 214 -0.04 -2.56 20.10
C GLY A 214 -1.48 -2.63 19.58
N LEU A 215 -1.72 -2.39 18.28
CA LEU A 215 -3.04 -2.51 17.66
C LEU A 215 -3.01 -3.48 16.48
N ALA A 216 -4.12 -4.17 16.23
CA ALA A 216 -4.30 -4.99 15.04
C ALA A 216 -5.61 -4.62 14.34
N ARG A 217 -5.58 -4.54 13.01
CA ARG A 217 -6.82 -4.38 12.24
C ARG A 217 -7.57 -5.70 12.20
N VAL A 218 -8.89 -5.63 12.38
CA VAL A 218 -9.79 -6.78 12.32
C VAL A 218 -11.02 -6.42 11.52
N LYS A 219 -11.57 -7.42 10.82
CA LYS A 219 -12.73 -7.26 9.95
C LYS A 219 -13.97 -7.88 10.58
N SER A 220 -15.06 -7.13 10.55
CA SER A 220 -16.40 -7.59 10.93
C SER A 220 -17.36 -7.27 9.79
N GLY A 221 -17.87 -8.31 9.12
CA GLY A 221 -18.56 -8.15 7.84
C GLY A 221 -17.62 -7.53 6.80
N ASN A 222 -18.07 -6.48 6.12
CA ASN A 222 -17.27 -5.80 5.09
C ASN A 222 -16.49 -4.58 5.61
N LYS A 223 -16.42 -4.37 6.93
CA LYS A 223 -15.76 -3.19 7.52
C LYS A 223 -14.59 -3.57 8.42
N TRP A 224 -13.55 -2.75 8.36
CA TRP A 224 -12.39 -2.80 9.23
C TRP A 224 -12.55 -1.94 10.47
N GLY A 225 -12.04 -2.46 11.59
CA GLY A 225 -11.82 -1.75 12.85
C GLY A 225 -10.47 -2.17 13.44
N TYR A 226 -10.18 -1.75 14.67
CA TYR A 226 -8.93 -2.08 15.36
C TYR A 226 -9.19 -2.57 16.77
N ILE A 227 -8.40 -3.55 17.19
CA ILE A 227 -8.37 -4.07 18.56
C ILE A 227 -7.03 -3.82 19.22
N ASP A 228 -7.03 -3.74 20.55
CA ASP A 228 -5.81 -3.82 21.36
C ASP A 228 -5.38 -5.28 21.62
N THR A 229 -4.25 -5.45 22.31
CA THR A 229 -3.66 -6.76 22.66
C THR A 229 -4.52 -7.60 23.62
N THR A 230 -5.60 -7.05 24.17
CA THR A 230 -6.60 -7.76 24.98
C THR A 230 -7.77 -8.26 24.14
N GLY A 231 -7.87 -7.83 22.87
CA GLY A 231 -8.98 -8.12 21.97
C GLY A 231 -10.11 -7.10 22.07
N LYS A 232 -9.95 -6.02 22.84
CA LYS A 232 -10.96 -4.97 22.97
C LYS A 232 -10.92 -4.07 21.75
N LEU A 233 -12.07 -3.78 21.16
CA LEU A 233 -12.20 -2.82 20.07
C LEU A 233 -11.82 -1.41 20.55
N VAL A 234 -10.80 -0.85 19.91
CA VAL A 234 -10.36 0.55 20.08
C VAL A 234 -11.03 1.43 19.03
N ILE A 235 -11.13 0.95 17.80
CA ILE A 235 -11.84 1.62 16.70
C ILE A 235 -12.89 0.64 16.17
N GLN A 236 -14.15 1.06 16.16
CA GLN A 236 -15.27 0.22 15.72
C GLN A 236 -15.16 -0.13 14.23
N PRO A 237 -15.62 -1.33 13.80
CA PRO A 237 -15.61 -1.71 12.39
C PRO A 237 -16.55 -0.84 11.55
N GLN A 238 -15.99 0.20 10.93
CA GLN A 238 -16.73 1.17 10.10
C GLN A 238 -15.94 1.62 8.86
N LEU A 239 -14.68 1.18 8.74
CA LEU A 239 -13.77 1.59 7.68
C LEU A 239 -13.86 0.61 6.51
N ASP A 240 -13.83 1.09 5.27
CA ASP A 240 -13.82 0.22 4.09
C ASP A 240 -12.42 -0.32 3.78
N GLU A 241 -11.40 0.51 4.02
CA GLU A 241 -9.99 0.14 3.96
C GLU A 241 -9.29 0.70 5.20
N ALA A 242 -8.30 -0.03 5.70
CA ALA A 242 -7.55 0.33 6.91
C ALA A 242 -6.17 -0.31 6.88
N ASN A 243 -5.09 0.46 7.01
CA ASN A 243 -3.71 -0.04 7.09
C ASN A 243 -3.31 -0.35 8.55
N SER A 244 -2.25 -1.12 8.75
CA SER A 244 -1.64 -1.25 10.09
C SER A 244 -1.08 0.09 10.58
N PHE A 245 -1.07 0.29 11.89
CA PHE A 245 -0.45 1.46 12.50
C PHE A 245 1.06 1.45 12.29
N SER A 246 1.61 2.59 11.89
CA SER A 246 3.04 2.84 11.72
C SER A 246 3.31 4.31 12.03
N GLU A 247 4.32 4.57 12.86
CA GLU A 247 4.70 5.89 13.36
C GLU A 247 3.52 6.62 14.03
N GLY A 248 2.67 5.87 14.76
CA GLY A 248 1.54 6.42 15.50
C GLY A 248 0.27 6.70 14.70
N VAL A 249 0.27 6.50 13.37
CA VAL A 249 -0.89 6.74 12.50
C VAL A 249 -1.22 5.53 11.62
N ALA A 250 -2.46 5.45 11.15
CA ALA A 250 -2.88 4.50 10.13
C ALA A 250 -3.68 5.21 9.04
N LEU A 251 -3.42 4.83 7.77
CA LEU A 251 -4.24 5.28 6.66
C LEU A 251 -5.56 4.51 6.65
N VAL A 252 -6.67 5.22 6.54
CA VAL A 252 -8.00 4.62 6.46
C VAL A 252 -8.85 5.28 5.37
N ARG A 253 -9.83 4.55 4.87
CA ARG A 253 -10.77 5.00 3.86
C ARG A 253 -12.19 4.61 4.22
N THR A 254 -13.13 5.50 3.94
CA THR A 254 -14.56 5.19 3.90
C THR A 254 -15.10 5.54 2.52
N TYR A 255 -15.79 4.61 1.88
CA TYR A 255 -16.54 4.89 0.67
C TYR A 255 -17.82 5.64 1.05
N GLN A 256 -18.08 6.77 0.40
CA GLN A 256 -19.46 7.20 0.28
C GLN A 256 -20.16 6.21 -0.66
N SER A 257 -21.41 5.86 -0.37
CA SER A 257 -22.19 4.94 -1.20
C SER A 257 -22.34 5.51 -2.61
N VAL A 258 -21.42 5.17 -3.51
CA VAL A 258 -21.56 5.40 -4.94
C VAL A 258 -21.60 4.02 -5.59
N SER A 259 -22.70 3.75 -6.29
CA SER A 259 -22.96 2.50 -6.97
C SER A 259 -21.81 2.15 -7.92
N PRO A 260 -21.25 0.93 -7.89
CA PRO A 260 -20.21 0.55 -8.83
C PRO A 260 -20.82 0.38 -10.22
N GLN A 261 -20.35 1.17 -11.20
CA GLN A 261 -20.60 0.87 -12.60
C GLN A 261 -19.42 0.14 -13.23
N SER A 262 -19.78 -0.79 -14.12
CA SER A 262 -18.96 -1.78 -14.78
C SER A 262 -17.88 -1.21 -15.70
N ILE A 263 -16.82 -1.99 -15.88
CA ILE A 263 -15.75 -1.80 -16.87
C ILE A 263 -16.36 -1.58 -18.29
N PRO A 264 -15.95 -0.55 -19.07
CA PRO A 264 -16.63 -0.21 -20.33
C PRO A 264 -16.21 -1.07 -21.54
N ARG A 265 -17.11 -1.11 -22.54
CA ARG A 265 -16.90 -1.67 -23.89
C ARG A 265 -16.61 -0.54 -24.90
N GLN A 266 -16.13 -0.89 -26.08
CA GLN A 266 -15.53 -0.02 -27.10
C GLN A 266 -16.51 0.93 -27.86
N GLY A 267 -17.57 1.45 -27.23
CA GLY A 267 -18.61 2.29 -27.86
C GLY A 267 -18.94 3.62 -27.18
N ASP A 268 -18.21 4.02 -26.13
CA ASP A 268 -18.63 5.08 -25.19
C ASP A 268 -17.82 6.40 -25.23
N LEU A 269 -16.94 6.60 -26.22
CA LEU A 269 -16.09 7.79 -26.32
C LEU A 269 -16.77 8.96 -27.07
N VAL A 270 -16.59 10.19 -26.57
CA VAL A 270 -17.22 11.41 -27.11
C VAL A 270 -16.28 12.12 -28.09
N GLU A 271 -16.70 12.29 -29.33
CA GLU A 271 -15.96 13.09 -30.31
C GLU A 271 -16.10 14.59 -30.01
N THR A 272 -15.00 15.28 -29.76
CA THR A 272 -15.01 16.73 -29.49
C THR A 272 -14.82 17.53 -30.78
N ARG A 273 -15.84 18.32 -31.16
CA ARG A 273 -15.82 19.16 -32.36
C ARG A 273 -15.97 20.61 -31.92
N GLY A 274 -14.82 21.26 -31.72
CA GLY A 274 -14.73 22.56 -31.05
C GLY A 274 -14.37 23.72 -31.96
N VAL A 275 -14.77 24.94 -31.56
CA VAL A 275 -14.31 26.18 -32.20
C VAL A 275 -14.13 27.31 -31.19
N TRP A 276 -13.05 28.07 -31.32
CA TRP A 276 -12.82 29.28 -30.54
C TRP A 276 -13.56 30.50 -31.09
N LEU A 277 -14.09 31.34 -30.20
CA LEU A 277 -14.76 32.61 -30.52
C LEU A 277 -14.01 33.76 -29.86
N THR A 278 -13.32 34.58 -30.66
CA THR A 278 -12.44 35.66 -30.18
C THR A 278 -13.17 37.01 -30.10
N THR A 279 -12.63 37.98 -29.35
CA THR A 279 -13.15 39.38 -29.34
C THR A 279 -12.37 40.35 -30.21
N THR A 280 -11.17 39.99 -30.67
CA THR A 280 -10.24 40.92 -31.33
C THR A 280 -10.37 40.89 -32.85
N ALA A 281 -10.71 39.74 -33.41
CA ALA A 281 -10.77 39.51 -34.85
C ALA A 281 -12.12 38.93 -35.30
N SER A 282 -13.17 39.04 -34.48
CA SER A 282 -14.51 38.55 -34.78
C SER A 282 -15.57 39.52 -34.27
N GLN A 283 -16.74 39.50 -34.90
CA GLN A 283 -17.91 40.29 -34.52
C GLN A 283 -19.01 39.47 -33.85
N VAL A 284 -18.79 38.17 -33.61
CA VAL A 284 -19.80 37.25 -33.08
C VAL A 284 -20.43 37.80 -31.79
N LEU A 285 -19.62 38.29 -30.85
CA LEU A 285 -20.07 38.75 -29.53
C LEU A 285 -20.64 40.19 -29.53
N ASN A 286 -20.63 40.89 -30.67
CA ASN A 286 -21.00 42.31 -30.72
C ASN A 286 -22.52 42.53 -30.57
N SER A 287 -23.37 41.55 -30.88
CA SER A 287 -24.83 41.66 -30.75
C SER A 287 -25.46 40.29 -30.45
N LYS A 288 -26.65 40.28 -29.85
CA LYS A 288 -27.41 39.05 -29.61
C LYS A 288 -27.75 38.33 -30.93
N GLN A 289 -28.02 39.09 -32.00
CA GLN A 289 -28.30 38.54 -33.32
C GLN A 289 -27.07 37.82 -33.90
N ASN A 290 -25.88 38.44 -33.83
CA ASN A 290 -24.64 37.83 -34.32
C ASN A 290 -24.33 36.53 -33.57
N ILE A 291 -24.57 36.50 -32.25
CA ILE A 291 -24.45 35.31 -31.42
C ILE A 291 -25.39 34.21 -31.94
N ALA A 292 -26.69 34.52 -32.11
CA ALA A 292 -27.68 33.55 -32.57
C ALA A 292 -27.35 32.97 -33.96
N GLU A 293 -26.96 33.83 -34.91
CA GLU A 293 -26.54 33.44 -36.25
C GLU A 293 -25.30 32.54 -36.23
N ALA A 294 -24.31 32.88 -35.39
CA ALA A 294 -23.11 32.07 -35.24
C ALA A 294 -23.41 30.69 -34.65
N MET A 295 -24.26 30.60 -33.62
CA MET A 295 -24.62 29.32 -33.00
C MET A 295 -25.39 28.43 -33.97
N ASN A 296 -26.37 28.98 -34.71
CA ASN A 296 -27.06 28.24 -35.77
C ASN A 296 -26.07 27.70 -36.82
N PHE A 297 -25.21 28.56 -37.35
CA PHE A 297 -24.21 28.17 -38.34
C PHE A 297 -23.30 27.04 -37.85
N LEU A 298 -22.83 27.11 -36.60
CA LEU A 298 -21.94 26.09 -36.03
C LEU A 298 -22.66 24.76 -35.82
N ALA A 299 -23.86 24.78 -35.27
CA ALA A 299 -24.67 23.57 -35.08
C ALA A 299 -25.02 22.91 -36.42
N GLU A 300 -25.44 23.69 -37.42
CA GLU A 300 -25.69 23.20 -38.78
C GLU A 300 -24.43 22.65 -39.46
N THR A 301 -23.25 23.11 -39.04
CA THR A 301 -21.96 22.59 -39.52
C THR A 301 -21.55 21.28 -38.85
N GLY A 302 -22.19 20.93 -37.72
CA GLY A 302 -21.93 19.70 -36.97
C GLY A 302 -20.93 19.85 -35.82
N PHE A 303 -20.64 21.09 -35.40
CA PHE A 303 -19.93 21.37 -34.14
C PHE A 303 -20.78 21.00 -32.94
N ASN A 304 -20.14 20.71 -31.80
CA ASN A 304 -20.84 20.34 -30.56
C ASN A 304 -20.39 21.11 -29.33
N VAL A 305 -19.30 21.89 -29.42
CA VAL A 305 -18.82 22.74 -28.32
C VAL A 305 -18.19 24.04 -28.85
N VAL A 306 -18.38 25.14 -28.13
CA VAL A 306 -17.78 26.44 -28.42
C VAL A 306 -16.99 26.98 -27.23
N PHE A 307 -15.92 27.71 -27.54
CA PHE A 307 -15.00 28.27 -26.56
C PHE A 307 -14.94 29.81 -26.67
N PRO A 308 -15.92 30.53 -26.08
CA PRO A 308 -15.93 31.98 -26.13
C PRO A 308 -14.94 32.62 -25.18
N VAL A 309 -14.18 33.60 -25.67
CA VAL A 309 -13.32 34.45 -24.82
C VAL A 309 -14.17 35.13 -23.76
N VAL A 310 -13.77 35.05 -22.49
CA VAL A 310 -14.42 35.75 -21.39
C VAL A 310 -13.52 36.68 -20.59
N TRP A 311 -12.20 36.55 -20.75
CA TRP A 311 -11.20 37.39 -20.11
C TRP A 311 -10.12 37.79 -21.12
N ASN A 312 -10.09 39.07 -21.50
CA ASN A 312 -9.16 39.60 -22.49
C ASN A 312 -8.86 41.08 -22.20
N ASN A 313 -7.59 41.49 -22.35
CA ASN A 313 -7.14 42.87 -22.22
C ASN A 313 -7.61 43.54 -20.92
N ALA A 314 -7.44 42.81 -19.82
CA ALA A 314 -7.83 43.24 -18.48
C ALA A 314 -9.32 43.63 -18.33
N ALA A 315 -10.21 43.00 -19.10
CA ALA A 315 -11.65 43.16 -18.96
C ALA A 315 -12.38 41.81 -19.15
N THR A 316 -13.52 41.68 -18.50
CA THR A 316 -14.47 40.59 -18.73
C THR A 316 -15.47 40.97 -19.81
N ILE A 317 -16.00 39.97 -20.52
CA ILE A 317 -17.15 40.19 -21.42
C ILE A 317 -18.50 39.97 -20.71
N TYR A 318 -18.47 39.55 -19.45
CA TYR A 318 -19.61 39.34 -18.59
C TYR A 318 -19.56 40.33 -17.41
N PRO A 319 -20.69 40.69 -16.79
CA PRO A 319 -20.69 41.56 -15.61
C PRO A 319 -19.98 40.88 -14.43
N SER A 320 -18.83 41.40 -14.03
CA SER A 320 -17.99 40.86 -12.96
C SER A 320 -17.97 41.78 -11.74
N ARG A 321 -18.43 41.26 -10.60
CA ARG A 321 -18.35 41.98 -9.32
C ARG A 321 -16.90 42.11 -8.89
N ILE A 322 -16.10 41.07 -9.13
CA ILE A 322 -14.67 41.07 -8.81
C ILE A 322 -13.95 42.21 -9.53
N MET A 323 -14.18 42.37 -10.84
CA MET A 323 -13.57 43.45 -11.62
C MET A 323 -14.08 44.83 -11.21
N ARG A 324 -15.38 44.96 -10.92
CA ARG A 324 -15.96 46.22 -10.43
C ARG A 324 -15.34 46.64 -9.11
N ASP A 325 -15.30 45.73 -8.14
CA ASP A 325 -14.89 46.03 -6.77
C ASP A 325 -13.37 46.22 -6.68
N THR A 326 -12.58 45.53 -7.52
CA THR A 326 -11.11 45.61 -7.50
C THR A 326 -10.56 46.74 -8.38
N PHE A 327 -11.13 46.93 -9.58
CA PHE A 327 -10.59 47.82 -10.62
C PHE A 327 -11.55 48.92 -11.09
N GLY A 328 -12.78 48.99 -10.54
CA GLY A 328 -13.76 49.99 -10.93
C GLY A 328 -14.35 49.77 -12.33
N LEU A 329 -14.19 48.58 -12.90
CA LEU A 329 -14.70 48.23 -14.22
C LEU A 329 -15.48 46.92 -14.12
N GLU A 330 -16.79 46.94 -14.30
CA GLU A 330 -17.60 45.71 -14.18
C GLU A 330 -17.53 44.82 -15.43
N ILE A 331 -17.38 45.42 -16.60
CA ILE A 331 -17.39 44.75 -17.91
C ILE A 331 -16.67 45.64 -18.93
N ASP A 332 -16.13 45.08 -20.01
CA ASP A 332 -15.64 45.86 -21.15
C ASP A 332 -16.73 46.84 -21.65
N SER A 333 -16.36 48.10 -21.85
CA SER A 333 -17.28 49.17 -22.27
C SER A 333 -18.04 48.88 -23.56
N ARG A 334 -17.48 48.02 -24.45
CA ARG A 334 -18.16 47.55 -25.67
C ARG A 334 -19.47 46.80 -25.39
N TYR A 335 -19.62 46.26 -24.19
CA TYR A 335 -20.75 45.43 -23.78
C TYR A 335 -21.57 46.06 -22.64
N ALA A 336 -21.40 47.36 -22.39
CA ALA A 336 -22.12 48.05 -21.32
C ALA A 336 -23.64 47.82 -21.41
N GLY A 337 -24.25 47.39 -20.30
CA GLY A 337 -25.68 47.09 -20.22
C GLY A 337 -26.10 45.73 -20.80
N ARG A 338 -25.16 44.86 -21.16
CA ARG A 338 -25.42 43.50 -21.67
C ARG A 338 -24.67 42.44 -20.88
N ASP A 339 -25.07 41.19 -21.10
CA ASP A 339 -24.34 40.00 -20.68
C ASP A 339 -24.11 39.07 -21.89
N PRO A 340 -23.11 39.37 -22.74
CA PRO A 340 -22.77 38.55 -23.91
C PRO A 340 -22.55 37.06 -23.62
N LEU A 341 -21.97 36.70 -22.47
CA LEU A 341 -21.76 35.29 -22.12
C LEU A 341 -23.10 34.60 -21.84
N GLY A 342 -23.97 35.23 -21.05
CA GLY A 342 -25.32 34.74 -20.79
C GLY A 342 -26.16 34.60 -22.07
N GLU A 343 -26.10 35.62 -22.94
CA GLU A 343 -26.75 35.60 -24.26
C GLU A 343 -26.26 34.44 -25.14
N LEU A 344 -24.94 34.18 -25.16
CA LEU A 344 -24.34 33.08 -25.90
C LEU A 344 -24.76 31.72 -25.36
N ILE A 345 -24.78 31.53 -24.04
CA ILE A 345 -25.20 30.26 -23.43
C ILE A 345 -26.64 29.93 -23.79
N VAL A 346 -27.54 30.93 -23.81
CA VAL A 346 -28.93 30.73 -24.21
C VAL A 346 -29.03 30.25 -25.67
N GLU A 347 -28.32 30.93 -26.59
CA GLU A 347 -28.36 30.56 -28.01
C GLU A 347 -27.66 29.24 -28.31
N ALA A 348 -26.55 28.95 -27.65
CA ALA A 348 -25.82 27.68 -27.80
C ALA A 348 -26.69 26.50 -27.37
N LYS A 349 -27.34 26.59 -26.21
CA LYS A 349 -28.26 25.54 -25.73
C LYS A 349 -29.44 25.31 -26.64
N ARG A 350 -30.00 26.38 -27.23
CA ARG A 350 -31.12 26.28 -28.19
C ARG A 350 -30.79 25.35 -29.36
N VAL A 351 -29.52 25.29 -29.76
CA VAL A 351 -29.05 24.47 -30.88
C VAL A 351 -28.21 23.25 -30.45
N GLY A 352 -28.16 22.94 -29.14
CA GLY A 352 -27.46 21.77 -28.62
C GLY A 352 -25.94 21.89 -28.57
N LEU A 353 -25.38 23.11 -28.56
CA LEU A 353 -23.95 23.36 -28.39
C LEU A 353 -23.59 23.52 -26.91
N ALA A 354 -22.51 22.84 -26.48
CA ALA A 354 -21.89 23.08 -25.19
C ALA A 354 -21.05 24.36 -25.20
N VAL A 355 -20.90 25.00 -24.03
CA VAL A 355 -20.13 26.26 -23.88
C VAL A 355 -19.05 26.08 -22.84
N ILE A 356 -17.79 26.33 -23.21
CA ILE A 356 -16.62 26.31 -22.32
C ILE A 356 -15.95 27.69 -22.36
N PRO A 357 -16.23 28.60 -21.41
CA PRO A 357 -15.62 29.93 -21.35
C PRO A 357 -14.09 29.90 -21.32
N TRP A 358 -13.47 30.72 -22.15
CA TRP A 358 -12.02 30.78 -22.37
C TRP A 358 -11.40 32.05 -21.77
N PHE A 359 -10.47 31.86 -20.83
CA PHE A 359 -9.75 32.92 -20.13
C PHE A 359 -8.45 33.32 -20.86
N GLU A 360 -8.58 33.83 -22.09
CA GLU A 360 -7.49 34.09 -23.05
C GLU A 360 -6.29 34.87 -22.51
N TYR A 361 -6.50 35.98 -21.80
CA TYR A 361 -5.34 36.73 -21.31
C TYR A 361 -4.61 36.02 -20.17
N GLY A 362 -5.28 35.10 -19.46
CA GLY A 362 -4.69 34.42 -18.31
C GLY A 362 -3.97 35.39 -17.37
N PHE A 363 -2.65 35.20 -17.24
CA PHE A 363 -1.76 36.04 -16.42
C PHE A 363 -1.15 37.25 -17.15
N ALA A 364 -1.42 37.44 -18.45
CA ALA A 364 -1.04 38.66 -19.15
C ALA A 364 -1.84 39.85 -18.62
N SER A 365 -1.13 40.94 -18.32
CA SER A 365 -1.72 42.18 -17.81
C SER A 365 -2.25 43.09 -18.92
N SER A 366 -1.54 43.16 -20.03
CA SER A 366 -1.87 44.02 -21.18
C SER A 366 -1.10 43.63 -22.44
N PHE A 367 -1.46 44.25 -23.56
CA PHE A 367 -0.73 44.17 -24.83
C PHE A 367 -0.28 45.57 -25.25
N ASN A 368 1.03 45.83 -25.26
CA ASN A 368 1.62 47.14 -25.63
C ASN A 368 1.05 48.34 -24.85
N GLN A 369 0.69 48.16 -23.58
CA GLN A 369 0.16 49.25 -22.73
C GLN A 369 0.99 49.47 -21.46
N ASN A 370 2.23 48.94 -21.43
CA ASN A 370 3.14 49.11 -20.29
C ASN A 370 2.51 48.64 -18.96
N GLY A 371 1.85 47.49 -18.98
CA GLY A 371 1.18 46.88 -17.82
C GLY A 371 -0.31 47.21 -17.67
N GLY A 372 -0.80 48.19 -18.44
CA GLY A 372 -2.22 48.52 -18.54
C GLY A 372 -2.87 48.86 -17.20
N ARG A 373 -4.20 48.70 -17.13
CA ARG A 373 -4.97 49.09 -15.93
C ARG A 373 -4.63 48.27 -14.69
N LEU A 374 -4.29 46.99 -14.87
CA LEU A 374 -4.03 46.10 -13.75
C LEU A 374 -2.77 46.54 -13.02
N LEU A 375 -1.64 46.69 -13.74
CA LEU A 375 -0.37 47.08 -13.11
C LEU A 375 -0.29 48.58 -12.78
N ALA A 376 -1.11 49.43 -13.41
CA ALA A 376 -1.27 50.82 -12.97
C ALA A 376 -1.91 50.91 -11.57
N LYS A 377 -2.90 50.04 -11.28
CA LYS A 377 -3.58 49.99 -9.97
C LYS A 377 -2.81 49.16 -8.94
N LYS A 378 -2.15 48.08 -9.40
CA LYS A 378 -1.44 47.06 -8.62
C LYS A 378 -0.01 46.87 -9.14
N PRO A 379 0.87 47.88 -9.02
CA PRO A 379 2.25 47.78 -9.53
C PRO A 379 3.05 46.64 -8.89
N GLU A 380 2.71 46.24 -7.67
CA GLU A 380 3.31 45.12 -6.94
C GLU A 380 3.06 43.76 -7.61
N TRP A 381 2.05 43.65 -8.49
CA TRP A 381 1.77 42.44 -9.26
C TRP A 381 2.65 42.28 -10.50
N SER A 382 3.54 43.23 -10.80
CA SER A 382 4.38 43.17 -12.00
C SER A 382 5.35 41.99 -11.97
N ALA A 383 5.36 41.15 -13.02
CA ALA A 383 6.46 40.22 -13.23
C ALA A 383 7.71 40.98 -13.70
N ARG A 384 8.90 40.53 -13.27
CA ARG A 384 10.19 41.17 -13.60
C ARG A 384 11.14 40.22 -14.32
N ASP A 385 11.84 40.72 -15.32
CA ASP A 385 12.98 40.01 -15.92
C ASP A 385 14.22 40.09 -15.02
N ALA A 386 15.30 39.37 -15.39
CA ALA A 386 16.55 39.35 -14.62
C ALA A 386 17.24 40.73 -14.49
N SER A 387 16.88 41.70 -15.34
CA SER A 387 17.38 43.08 -15.28
C SER A 387 16.49 44.00 -14.45
N GLY A 388 15.38 43.50 -13.89
CA GLY A 388 14.40 44.26 -13.12
C GLY A 388 13.37 45.02 -13.96
N ASN A 389 13.36 44.86 -15.29
CA ASN A 389 12.35 45.50 -16.14
C ASN A 389 11.01 44.78 -16.02
N LEU A 390 9.92 45.47 -16.40
CA LEU A 390 8.62 44.83 -16.54
C LEU A 390 8.71 43.72 -17.58
N LEU A 391 8.30 42.50 -17.20
CA LEU A 391 8.38 41.34 -18.08
C LEU A 391 7.49 41.52 -19.31
N LYS A 392 8.10 41.42 -20.49
CA LYS A 392 7.43 41.55 -21.78
C LYS A 392 7.86 40.43 -22.73
N LYS A 393 6.90 39.77 -23.37
CA LYS A 393 7.14 38.76 -24.41
C LYS A 393 6.04 38.82 -25.47
N ASN A 394 6.42 38.82 -26.75
CA ASN A 394 5.48 38.94 -27.88
C ASN A 394 4.48 40.09 -27.71
N ASN A 395 4.97 41.25 -27.27
CA ASN A 395 4.19 42.46 -26.97
C ASN A 395 3.23 42.39 -25.78
N PHE A 396 3.10 41.24 -25.12
CA PHE A 396 2.34 41.12 -23.87
C PHE A 396 3.20 41.49 -22.67
N GLU A 397 2.64 42.29 -21.77
CA GLU A 397 3.20 42.58 -20.44
C GLU A 397 2.51 41.69 -19.38
N TRP A 398 3.24 41.21 -18.37
CA TRP A 398 2.78 40.11 -17.51
C TRP A 398 2.67 40.46 -16.02
N MET A 399 1.64 39.89 -15.37
CA MET A 399 1.57 39.81 -13.90
C MET A 399 2.48 38.67 -13.41
N ASN A 400 2.95 38.75 -12.16
CA ASN A 400 3.72 37.69 -11.53
C ASN A 400 2.78 36.52 -11.19
N ALA A 401 2.68 35.57 -12.12
CA ALA A 401 1.84 34.37 -11.98
C ALA A 401 2.26 33.45 -10.81
N LEU A 402 3.40 33.70 -10.15
CA LEU A 402 3.86 32.96 -8.97
C LEU A 402 3.39 33.59 -7.65
N ASP A 403 2.82 34.79 -7.71
CA ASP A 403 2.26 35.50 -6.56
C ASP A 403 0.85 34.99 -6.25
N LEU A 404 0.59 34.69 -4.97
CA LEU A 404 -0.70 34.14 -4.54
C LEU A 404 -1.86 35.11 -4.74
N GLU A 405 -1.67 36.43 -4.59
CA GLU A 405 -2.74 37.40 -4.80
C GLU A 405 -3.15 37.45 -6.28
N VAL A 406 -2.16 37.38 -7.19
CA VAL A 406 -2.41 37.34 -8.65
C VAL A 406 -3.14 36.06 -9.03
N GLN A 407 -2.72 34.93 -8.47
CA GLN A 407 -3.38 33.64 -8.65
C GLN A 407 -4.81 33.66 -8.10
N ASP A 408 -5.02 34.18 -6.89
CA ASP A 408 -6.35 34.26 -6.28
C ASP A 408 -7.29 35.18 -7.04
N PHE A 409 -6.79 36.28 -7.61
CA PHE A 409 -7.56 37.14 -8.49
C PHE A 409 -8.08 36.38 -9.73
N LEU A 410 -7.18 35.73 -10.49
CA LEU A 410 -7.57 35.00 -11.69
C LEU A 410 -8.49 33.82 -11.36
N ARG A 411 -8.18 33.07 -10.30
CA ARG A 411 -9.03 32.00 -9.77
C ARG A 411 -10.43 32.49 -9.43
N SER A 412 -10.55 33.64 -8.78
CA SER A 412 -11.85 34.21 -8.40
C SER A 412 -12.69 34.56 -9.63
N LEU A 413 -12.09 35.09 -10.70
CA LEU A 413 -12.81 35.33 -11.98
C LEU A 413 -13.35 34.03 -12.58
N VAL A 414 -12.56 32.95 -12.54
CA VAL A 414 -13.02 31.64 -13.00
C VAL A 414 -14.19 31.14 -12.17
N LEU A 415 -14.09 31.22 -10.84
CA LEU A 415 -15.15 30.78 -9.95
C LEU A 415 -16.41 31.64 -10.05
N GLU A 416 -16.29 32.93 -10.36
CA GLU A 416 -17.46 33.79 -10.63
C GLU A 416 -18.23 33.29 -11.85
N VAL A 417 -17.55 32.88 -12.92
CA VAL A 417 -18.20 32.27 -14.08
C VAL A 417 -18.84 30.92 -13.71
N VAL A 418 -18.10 30.06 -13.01
CA VAL A 418 -18.55 28.71 -12.61
C VAL A 418 -19.80 28.75 -11.73
N ASN A 419 -19.91 29.72 -10.82
CA ASN A 419 -21.07 29.84 -9.93
C ASN A 419 -22.29 30.48 -10.59
N ASN A 420 -22.09 31.34 -11.59
CA ASN A 420 -23.17 32.18 -12.12
C ASN A 420 -23.75 31.68 -13.45
N TYR A 421 -23.05 30.81 -14.17
CA TYR A 421 -23.43 30.39 -15.52
C TYR A 421 -23.55 28.87 -15.66
N ASP A 422 -24.53 28.41 -16.42
CA ASP A 422 -24.68 26.99 -16.78
C ASP A 422 -23.85 26.68 -18.02
N ILE A 423 -22.61 26.27 -17.74
CA ILE A 423 -21.52 26.02 -18.70
C ILE A 423 -21.10 24.54 -18.63
N ALA A 424 -20.40 24.07 -19.66
CA ALA A 424 -19.90 22.70 -19.75
C ALA A 424 -18.51 22.51 -19.10
N GLY A 425 -17.79 23.60 -18.85
CA GLY A 425 -16.43 23.60 -18.31
C GLY A 425 -15.76 24.97 -18.41
N ILE A 426 -14.47 25.06 -18.12
CA ILE A 426 -13.63 26.25 -18.28
C ILE A 426 -12.40 25.95 -19.12
N GLN A 427 -11.83 26.95 -19.79
CA GLN A 427 -10.59 26.82 -20.55
C GLN A 427 -9.55 27.91 -20.22
N GLY A 428 -8.30 27.50 -19.98
CA GLY A 428 -7.09 28.32 -20.12
C GLY A 428 -6.32 28.03 -21.43
N ASP A 429 -5.49 28.93 -21.92
CA ASP A 429 -4.70 28.75 -23.16
C ASP A 429 -3.17 28.84 -22.93
N ASP A 430 -2.42 29.29 -23.93
CA ASP A 430 -0.98 29.54 -23.86
C ASP A 430 -0.58 30.65 -22.87
N ARG A 431 -1.55 31.30 -22.19
CA ARG A 431 -1.34 32.30 -21.13
C ARG A 431 -1.90 31.86 -19.77
N MET A 432 -2.50 30.66 -19.64
CA MET A 432 -3.10 30.18 -18.39
C MET A 432 -3.03 28.65 -18.17
N PRO A 433 -2.49 28.17 -17.04
CA PRO A 433 -1.45 28.86 -16.28
C PRO A 433 -0.18 28.94 -17.14
N ALA A 434 0.42 30.11 -17.19
CA ALA A 434 1.63 30.35 -17.97
C ALA A 434 2.36 31.58 -17.46
N LEU A 435 3.66 31.63 -17.71
CA LEU A 435 4.49 32.82 -17.51
C LEU A 435 5.76 32.70 -18.36
N PRO A 436 6.19 33.77 -19.06
CA PRO A 436 7.44 33.76 -19.81
C PRO A 436 8.63 33.30 -18.97
N SER A 437 9.41 32.36 -19.51
CA SER A 437 10.59 31.78 -18.86
C SER A 437 11.61 32.83 -18.39
N GLU A 438 11.67 33.97 -19.07
CA GLU A 438 12.54 35.12 -18.82
C GLU A 438 12.19 35.88 -17.52
N GLY A 439 11.03 35.59 -16.92
CA GLY A 439 10.43 36.36 -15.83
C GLY A 439 10.63 35.87 -14.40
N SER A 440 9.87 36.51 -13.50
CA SER A 440 9.82 36.26 -12.04
C SER A 440 11.17 36.32 -11.30
N TYR A 441 11.99 37.30 -11.66
CA TYR A 441 13.15 37.73 -10.86
C TYR A 441 12.80 38.86 -9.88
N ASP A 442 11.52 39.05 -9.57
CA ASP A 442 11.09 39.99 -8.54
C ASP A 442 11.55 39.55 -7.13
N ALA A 443 11.70 40.51 -6.22
CA ALA A 443 12.30 40.26 -4.91
C ALA A 443 11.57 39.18 -4.10
N ARG A 444 10.25 39.07 -4.20
CA ARG A 444 9.46 38.05 -3.48
C ARG A 444 9.75 36.66 -4.01
N THR A 445 9.79 36.49 -5.32
CA THR A 445 10.12 35.20 -5.94
C THR A 445 11.56 34.78 -5.65
N VAL A 446 12.52 35.72 -5.74
CA VAL A 446 13.94 35.48 -5.46
C VAL A 446 14.15 35.03 -4.01
N ASP A 447 13.56 35.75 -3.05
CA ASP A 447 13.62 35.37 -1.62
C ASP A 447 12.98 34.01 -1.36
N ARG A 448 11.84 33.70 -2.00
CA ARG A 448 11.20 32.38 -1.89
C ARG A 448 12.13 31.26 -2.38
N TYR A 449 12.80 31.46 -3.52
CA TYR A 449 13.75 30.49 -4.06
C TYR A 449 14.97 30.32 -3.15
N PHE A 450 15.54 31.44 -2.66
CA PHE A 450 16.67 31.43 -1.75
C PHE A 450 16.36 30.68 -0.45
N ARG A 451 15.18 30.90 0.16
CA ARG A 451 14.78 30.15 1.37
C ARG A 451 14.62 28.65 1.13
N GLN A 452 14.23 28.26 -0.08
CA GLN A 452 14.02 26.84 -0.41
C GLN A 452 15.31 26.10 -0.74
N PHE A 453 16.26 26.76 -1.43
CA PHE A 453 17.47 26.10 -1.94
C PHE A 453 18.78 26.65 -1.35
N ASN A 454 18.72 27.64 -0.47
CA ASN A 454 19.87 28.34 0.11
C ASN A 454 20.85 28.87 -0.95
N GLN A 455 20.33 29.28 -2.10
CA GLN A 455 21.10 29.82 -3.23
C GLN A 455 20.24 30.81 -4.02
N ASN A 456 20.88 31.78 -4.66
CA ASN A 456 20.18 32.70 -5.56
C ASN A 456 19.75 31.98 -6.85
N PRO A 457 18.66 32.42 -7.51
CA PRO A 457 18.28 31.86 -8.79
C PRO A 457 19.38 32.10 -9.84
N PRO A 458 19.56 31.15 -10.78
CA PRO A 458 20.57 31.27 -11.84
C PRO A 458 20.23 32.41 -12.79
N GLN A 459 21.25 33.00 -13.41
CA GLN A 459 21.07 34.06 -14.42
C GLN A 459 20.46 33.54 -15.72
N ASN A 460 20.65 32.26 -16.04
CA ASN A 460 20.02 31.63 -17.19
C ASN A 460 18.55 31.32 -16.85
N PRO A 461 17.56 31.99 -17.49
CA PRO A 461 16.13 31.74 -17.23
C PRO A 461 15.68 30.31 -17.56
N LYS A 462 16.45 29.59 -18.38
CA LYS A 462 16.18 28.22 -18.81
C LYS A 462 17.02 27.17 -18.06
N ASP A 463 17.67 27.56 -16.97
CA ASP A 463 18.28 26.59 -16.07
C ASP A 463 17.23 25.54 -15.63
N PRO A 464 17.53 24.23 -15.71
CA PRO A 464 16.54 23.19 -15.45
C PRO A 464 15.88 23.28 -14.06
N GLN A 465 16.63 23.60 -13.00
CA GLN A 465 16.07 23.69 -11.64
C GLN A 465 15.16 24.91 -11.51
N TRP A 466 15.60 26.05 -12.06
CA TRP A 466 14.83 27.30 -12.02
C TRP A 466 13.56 27.24 -12.88
N LEU A 467 13.66 26.62 -14.05
CA LEU A 467 12.53 26.42 -14.95
C LEU A 467 11.50 25.49 -14.30
N GLN A 468 11.93 24.32 -13.81
CA GLN A 468 11.03 23.35 -13.21
C GLN A 468 10.34 23.87 -11.95
N TRP A 469 11.09 24.50 -11.04
CA TRP A 469 10.53 25.01 -9.79
C TRP A 469 9.38 26.00 -10.01
N ARG A 470 9.49 26.89 -11.01
CA ARG A 470 8.41 27.85 -11.34
C ARG A 470 7.23 27.17 -12.03
N ALA A 471 7.47 26.20 -12.91
CA ALA A 471 6.41 25.43 -13.55
C ALA A 471 5.62 24.57 -12.54
N ASP A 472 6.28 24.04 -11.51
CA ASP A 472 5.62 23.30 -10.42
C ASP A 472 4.64 24.21 -9.66
N ILE A 473 5.03 25.46 -9.36
CA ILE A 473 4.14 26.46 -8.71
C ILE A 473 2.89 26.76 -9.57
N LEU A 474 3.03 26.81 -10.90
CA LEU A 474 1.90 27.01 -11.81
C LEU A 474 1.01 25.76 -11.91
N SER A 475 1.60 24.58 -11.83
CA SER A 475 0.86 23.31 -11.77
C SER A 475 0.08 23.15 -10.45
N ASP A 476 0.63 23.66 -9.34
CA ASP A 476 -0.07 23.74 -8.05
C ASP A 476 -1.26 24.70 -8.11
N PHE A 477 -1.15 25.81 -8.86
CA PHE A 477 -2.29 26.69 -9.14
C PHE A 477 -3.39 25.95 -9.91
N LEU A 478 -3.04 25.24 -10.98
CA LEU A 478 -4.02 24.45 -11.74
C LEU A 478 -4.68 23.39 -10.87
N THR A 479 -3.92 22.72 -10.00
CA THR A 479 -4.42 21.73 -9.04
C THR A 479 -5.48 22.32 -8.11
N ARG A 480 -5.21 23.50 -7.51
CA ARG A 480 -6.19 24.18 -6.65
C ARG A 480 -7.43 24.62 -7.41
N LEU A 481 -7.24 25.23 -8.59
CA LEU A 481 -8.35 25.67 -9.43
C LEU A 481 -9.26 24.50 -9.80
N TYR A 482 -8.66 23.40 -10.28
CA TYR A 482 -9.38 22.18 -10.64
C TYR A 482 -10.27 21.69 -9.50
N ARG A 483 -9.72 21.59 -8.29
CA ARG A 483 -10.43 21.09 -7.10
C ARG A 483 -11.63 21.96 -6.74
N GLU A 484 -11.47 23.27 -6.77
CA GLU A 484 -12.57 24.17 -6.40
C GLU A 484 -13.69 24.14 -7.43
N VAL A 485 -13.35 24.07 -8.72
CA VAL A 485 -14.36 23.95 -9.78
C VAL A 485 -15.17 22.66 -9.64
N ILE A 486 -14.50 21.50 -9.43
CA ILE A 486 -15.22 20.22 -9.30
C ILE A 486 -15.96 20.08 -7.96
N THR A 487 -15.54 20.82 -6.93
CA THR A 487 -16.27 20.88 -5.65
C THR A 487 -17.61 21.59 -5.82
N ILE A 488 -17.66 22.60 -6.70
CA ILE A 488 -18.91 23.30 -7.04
C ILE A 488 -19.78 22.43 -7.95
N ASN A 489 -19.19 21.87 -9.01
CA ASN A 489 -19.89 20.97 -9.93
C ASN A 489 -18.92 19.91 -10.50
N PRO A 490 -19.04 18.64 -10.11
CA PRO A 490 -18.10 17.58 -10.50
C PRO A 490 -18.12 17.27 -12.00
N ASN A 491 -19.17 17.67 -12.72
CA ASN A 491 -19.30 17.44 -14.15
C ASN A 491 -18.58 18.51 -15.01
N LEU A 492 -18.08 19.61 -14.44
CA LEU A 492 -17.44 20.67 -15.22
C LEU A 492 -16.07 20.25 -15.73
N ILE A 493 -15.87 20.36 -17.06
CA ILE A 493 -14.61 20.08 -17.74
C ILE A 493 -13.55 21.14 -17.42
N ILE A 494 -12.35 20.71 -17.07
CA ILE A 494 -11.16 21.55 -17.04
C ILE A 494 -10.38 21.32 -18.33
N SER A 495 -10.43 22.32 -19.22
CA SER A 495 -9.76 22.29 -20.52
C SER A 495 -8.55 23.23 -20.54
N MET A 496 -7.46 22.84 -21.19
CA MET A 496 -6.28 23.71 -21.39
C MET A 496 -5.78 23.64 -22.83
N SER A 497 -5.41 24.78 -23.42
CA SER A 497 -4.84 24.86 -24.78
C SER A 497 -3.41 25.42 -24.77
N PRO A 498 -2.42 24.66 -24.27
CA PRO A 498 -1.05 25.14 -24.18
C PRO A 498 -0.35 25.12 -25.54
N SER A 499 0.80 25.81 -25.59
CA SER A 499 1.77 25.55 -26.65
C SER A 499 2.34 24.13 -26.57
N VAL A 500 2.82 23.59 -27.70
CA VAL A 500 3.28 22.19 -27.80
C VAL A 500 4.43 21.90 -26.84
N TYR A 501 4.42 20.74 -26.17
CA TYR A 501 5.51 20.30 -25.29
C TYR A 501 6.73 19.82 -26.10
N PRO A 502 7.99 20.07 -25.65
CA PRO A 502 8.38 20.81 -24.44
C PRO A 502 8.51 22.33 -24.65
N TRP A 503 8.16 22.88 -25.81
CA TRP A 503 8.31 24.31 -26.09
C TRP A 503 7.49 25.18 -25.12
N GLY A 504 6.23 24.82 -24.86
CA GLY A 504 5.39 25.54 -23.88
C GLY A 504 6.00 25.57 -22.47
N MET A 505 6.65 24.49 -22.06
CA MET A 505 7.40 24.42 -20.80
C MET A 505 8.62 25.36 -20.82
N GLN A 506 9.42 25.27 -21.88
CA GLN A 506 10.69 26.03 -22.01
C GLN A 506 10.48 27.53 -22.17
N GLU A 507 9.36 27.96 -22.75
CA GLU A 507 9.12 29.37 -23.07
C GLU A 507 8.12 30.05 -22.15
N TYR A 508 7.17 29.28 -21.58
CA TYR A 508 6.03 29.79 -20.82
C TYR A 508 5.73 29.01 -19.52
N LEU A 509 6.65 28.13 -19.08
CA LEU A 509 6.50 27.35 -17.85
C LEU A 509 5.24 26.46 -17.85
N GLN A 510 4.70 26.14 -19.03
CA GLN A 510 3.55 25.24 -19.19
C GLN A 510 4.02 23.78 -19.25
N ASP A 511 4.11 23.13 -18.08
CA ASP A 511 4.42 21.69 -17.98
C ASP A 511 3.19 20.82 -18.27
N SER A 512 2.75 20.84 -19.53
CA SER A 512 1.57 20.07 -19.96
C SER A 512 1.75 18.56 -19.79
N GLN A 513 2.99 18.05 -19.81
CA GLN A 513 3.26 16.65 -19.45
C GLN A 513 2.86 16.40 -17.99
N ALA A 514 3.28 17.24 -17.04
CA ALA A 514 2.89 17.10 -15.64
C ALA A 514 1.37 17.19 -15.45
N TRP A 515 0.69 18.06 -16.19
CA TRP A 515 -0.77 18.20 -16.09
C TRP A 515 -1.50 16.92 -16.54
N ILE A 516 -1.07 16.31 -17.64
CA ILE A 516 -1.63 15.04 -18.13
C ILE A 516 -1.28 13.89 -17.18
N ASP A 517 -0.03 13.83 -16.71
CA ASP A 517 0.46 12.80 -15.81
C ASP A 517 -0.24 12.82 -14.45
N GLN A 518 -0.59 14.01 -13.95
CA GLN A 518 -1.26 14.20 -12.66
C GLN A 518 -2.80 14.29 -12.78
N GLY A 519 -3.34 14.17 -14.00
CA GLY A 519 -4.79 14.26 -14.26
C GLY A 519 -5.39 15.62 -13.93
N LEU A 520 -4.65 16.71 -14.17
CA LEU A 520 -5.04 18.10 -13.87
C LEU A 520 -5.85 18.78 -15.00
N VAL A 521 -6.20 18.02 -16.03
CA VAL A 521 -7.04 18.44 -17.17
C VAL A 521 -7.90 17.26 -17.59
N ASP A 522 -9.13 17.55 -18.03
CA ASP A 522 -10.01 16.55 -18.65
C ASP A 522 -9.86 16.56 -20.17
N LEU A 523 -9.65 17.73 -20.77
CA LEU A 523 -9.33 17.91 -22.19
C LEU A 523 -8.09 18.79 -22.33
N ILE A 524 -7.21 18.44 -23.27
CA ILE A 524 -6.04 19.24 -23.61
C ILE A 524 -5.94 19.45 -25.11
N HIS A 525 -5.67 20.71 -25.48
CA HIS A 525 -5.65 21.18 -26.86
C HIS A 525 -4.30 21.79 -27.24
N PRO A 526 -3.22 20.98 -27.37
CA PRO A 526 -1.94 21.48 -27.87
C PRO A 526 -2.15 22.20 -29.20
N GLN A 527 -1.62 23.42 -29.31
CA GLN A 527 -1.82 24.28 -30.49
C GLN A 527 -0.94 23.81 -31.67
N LEU A 528 -1.45 22.89 -32.49
CA LEU A 528 -0.77 22.29 -33.64
C LEU A 528 -0.93 23.16 -34.90
N TYR A 529 -0.45 24.40 -34.85
CA TYR A 529 -0.65 25.41 -35.90
C TYR A 529 0.30 25.25 -37.10
N SER A 530 0.45 24.02 -37.60
CA SER A 530 1.16 23.74 -38.85
C SER A 530 0.35 24.24 -40.06
N ARG A 531 1.05 24.73 -41.09
CA ARG A 531 0.45 25.24 -42.33
C ARG A 531 0.48 24.24 -43.49
N ASN A 532 1.00 23.04 -43.26
CA ASN A 532 1.03 21.93 -44.22
C ASN A 532 0.81 20.59 -43.49
N PHE A 533 0.44 19.57 -44.25
CA PHE A 533 0.04 18.27 -43.72
C PHE A 533 1.21 17.53 -43.06
N GLU A 534 2.38 17.49 -43.70
CA GLU A 534 3.56 16.78 -43.19
C GLU A 534 3.99 17.34 -41.82
N GLY A 535 3.99 18.66 -41.65
CA GLY A 535 4.29 19.31 -40.38
C GLY A 535 3.26 19.00 -39.31
N TYR A 536 1.97 18.93 -39.67
CA TYR A 536 0.90 18.55 -38.75
C TYR A 536 1.06 17.10 -38.29
N LYS A 537 1.28 16.19 -39.26
CA LYS A 537 1.51 14.77 -39.04
C LYS A 537 2.67 14.53 -38.06
N LEU A 538 3.81 15.19 -38.26
CA LEU A 538 4.98 15.08 -37.37
C LEU A 538 4.68 15.52 -35.93
N LEU A 539 3.83 16.53 -35.75
CA LEU A 539 3.41 16.98 -34.42
C LEU A 539 2.49 15.96 -33.76
N VAL A 540 1.49 15.44 -34.48
CA VAL A 540 0.59 14.39 -33.97
C VAL A 540 1.38 13.14 -33.60
N ASP A 541 2.28 12.67 -34.47
CA ASP A 541 3.11 11.49 -34.22
C ASP A 541 3.89 11.65 -32.92
N ARG A 542 4.48 12.83 -32.68
CA ARG A 542 5.20 13.12 -31.44
C ARG A 542 4.30 13.02 -30.22
N LEU A 543 3.11 13.62 -30.27
CA LEU A 543 2.18 13.57 -29.13
C LEU A 543 1.82 12.12 -28.78
N VAL A 544 1.41 11.34 -29.80
CA VAL A 544 0.91 9.96 -29.62
C VAL A 544 2.01 8.99 -29.21
N THR A 545 3.24 9.18 -29.72
CA THR A 545 4.34 8.24 -29.46
C THR A 545 5.22 8.62 -28.26
N GLN A 546 5.26 9.89 -27.86
CA GLN A 546 6.22 10.37 -26.85
C GLN A 546 5.58 11.06 -25.64
N GLN A 547 4.36 11.61 -25.77
CA GLN A 547 3.76 12.41 -24.70
C GLN A 547 2.56 11.73 -24.02
N PHE A 548 1.73 11.00 -24.77
CA PHE A 548 0.52 10.37 -24.28
C PHE A 548 0.63 8.85 -24.23
N THR A 549 0.15 8.26 -23.14
CA THR A 549 -0.13 6.82 -23.06
C THR A 549 -1.52 6.50 -23.60
N SER A 550 -1.79 5.23 -23.91
CA SER A 550 -3.12 4.77 -24.34
C SER A 550 -4.25 5.12 -23.36
N LEU A 551 -3.95 5.19 -22.06
CA LEU A 551 -4.90 5.61 -21.01
C LEU A 551 -5.16 7.13 -21.01
N GLN A 552 -4.20 7.92 -21.48
CA GLN A 552 -4.30 9.38 -21.52
C GLN A 552 -4.86 9.89 -22.87
N MET A 553 -4.80 9.10 -23.92
CA MET A 553 -5.27 9.45 -25.28
C MET A 553 -6.67 10.07 -25.34
N PRO A 554 -7.69 9.64 -24.55
CA PRO A 554 -9.02 10.26 -24.57
C PRO A 554 -9.06 11.75 -24.21
N SER A 555 -8.04 12.26 -23.51
CA SER A 555 -7.94 13.68 -23.14
C SER A 555 -7.39 14.57 -24.27
N LEU A 556 -6.73 13.98 -25.28
CA LEU A 556 -6.06 14.72 -26.35
C LEU A 556 -7.04 15.14 -27.44
N VAL A 557 -7.17 16.46 -27.66
CA VAL A 557 -8.00 17.04 -28.73
C VAL A 557 -7.23 18.21 -29.37
N PRO A 558 -6.45 18.01 -30.43
CA PRO A 558 -5.54 19.02 -30.98
C PRO A 558 -6.22 20.34 -31.38
N GLY A 559 -5.52 21.46 -31.13
CA GLY A 559 -5.89 22.77 -31.65
C GLY A 559 -5.38 22.98 -33.08
N VAL A 560 -6.24 23.34 -34.03
CA VAL A 560 -5.91 23.44 -35.46
C VAL A 560 -6.16 24.87 -35.97
N LEU A 561 -5.16 25.44 -36.65
CA LEU A 561 -5.25 26.81 -37.19
C LEU A 561 -5.98 26.85 -38.53
N LEU A 562 -7.08 27.60 -38.62
CA LEU A 562 -7.78 27.82 -39.88
C LEU A 562 -7.28 29.04 -40.66
N LYS A 563 -6.95 30.14 -39.96
CA LYS A 563 -6.46 31.37 -40.58
C LYS A 563 -5.57 32.17 -39.65
N SER A 564 -4.55 32.83 -40.22
CA SER A 564 -3.75 33.84 -39.53
C SER A 564 -2.99 34.70 -40.55
N GLY A 565 -3.14 36.03 -40.48
CA GLY A 565 -2.59 36.93 -41.49
C GLY A 565 -3.07 36.56 -42.90
N SER A 566 -2.15 36.29 -43.82
CA SER A 566 -2.45 35.83 -45.19
C SER A 566 -2.75 34.33 -45.31
N TYR A 567 -2.49 33.53 -44.28
CA TYR A 567 -2.72 32.09 -44.34
C TYR A 567 -4.23 31.76 -44.27
N ARG A 568 -4.65 30.82 -45.12
CA ARG A 568 -5.98 30.19 -45.14
C ARG A 568 -5.80 28.68 -45.29
N MET A 569 -6.46 27.91 -44.42
CA MET A 569 -6.59 26.46 -44.53
C MET A 569 -7.41 26.11 -45.79
N THR A 570 -6.98 25.12 -46.57
CA THR A 570 -7.77 24.61 -47.70
C THR A 570 -8.66 23.45 -47.28
N PRO A 571 -9.77 23.18 -47.99
CA PRO A 571 -10.61 22.01 -47.74
C PRO A 571 -9.85 20.68 -47.74
N GLU A 572 -8.89 20.49 -48.64
CA GLU A 572 -8.11 19.26 -48.76
C GLU A 572 -7.23 19.05 -47.52
N LEU A 573 -6.52 20.08 -47.08
CA LEU A 573 -5.66 20.02 -45.91
C LEU A 573 -6.48 19.77 -44.63
N LEU A 574 -7.66 20.39 -44.53
CA LEU A 574 -8.59 20.17 -43.42
C LEU A 574 -9.02 18.70 -43.32
N LEU A 575 -9.44 18.11 -44.44
CA LEU A 575 -9.88 16.71 -44.48
C LEU A 575 -8.72 15.75 -44.18
N GLN A 576 -7.52 16.00 -44.69
CA GLN A 576 -6.32 15.21 -44.37
C GLN A 576 -5.99 15.27 -42.88
N THR A 577 -6.08 16.46 -42.28
CA THR A 577 -5.81 16.69 -40.85
C THR A 577 -6.77 15.90 -39.96
N ILE A 578 -8.08 15.98 -40.22
CA ILE A 578 -9.10 15.27 -39.45
C ILE A 578 -8.95 13.76 -39.64
N GLN A 579 -8.78 13.28 -40.88
CA GLN A 579 -8.60 11.86 -41.15
C GLN A 579 -7.38 11.32 -40.39
N TYR A 580 -6.26 12.06 -40.40
CA TYR A 580 -5.06 11.64 -39.71
C TYR A 580 -5.24 11.56 -38.18
N ASN A 581 -5.96 12.52 -37.58
CA ASN A 581 -6.31 12.43 -36.16
C ASN A 581 -7.07 11.12 -35.87
N ARG A 582 -8.09 10.81 -36.68
CA ARG A 582 -8.90 9.59 -36.50
C ARG A 582 -8.08 8.32 -36.70
N ASP A 583 -7.16 8.29 -37.67
CA ASP A 583 -6.24 7.17 -37.90
C ASP A 583 -5.31 6.90 -36.70
N GLN A 584 -4.95 7.94 -35.95
CA GLN A 584 -4.16 7.84 -34.72
C GLN A 584 -5.00 7.62 -33.46
N GLY A 585 -6.32 7.42 -33.59
CA GLY A 585 -7.23 7.21 -32.47
C GLY A 585 -7.58 8.48 -31.69
N ILE A 586 -7.31 9.67 -32.25
CA ILE A 586 -7.67 10.97 -31.66
C ILE A 586 -9.11 11.31 -32.04
N LEU A 587 -9.97 11.44 -31.03
CA LEU A 587 -11.42 11.62 -31.18
C LEU A 587 -11.84 13.09 -31.05
N GLY A 588 -11.27 13.95 -31.88
CA GLY A 588 -11.71 15.34 -32.01
C GLY A 588 -10.61 16.32 -32.38
N GLU A 589 -11.04 17.57 -32.58
CA GLU A 589 -10.18 18.74 -32.80
C GLU A 589 -10.91 20.03 -32.41
N VAL A 590 -10.15 21.08 -32.09
CA VAL A 590 -10.69 22.43 -31.84
C VAL A 590 -10.08 23.41 -32.85
N PHE A 591 -10.92 24.12 -33.59
CA PHE A 591 -10.45 25.04 -34.62
C PHE A 591 -10.28 26.47 -34.11
N PHE A 592 -9.11 27.04 -34.40
CA PHE A 592 -8.82 28.46 -34.24
C PHE A 592 -8.97 29.16 -35.60
N PHE A 593 -10.06 29.88 -35.87
CA PHE A 593 -11.23 30.20 -35.04
C PHE A 593 -12.45 30.45 -35.97
N TYR A 594 -13.62 30.81 -35.43
CA TYR A 594 -14.90 30.97 -36.16
C TYR A 594 -14.78 31.64 -37.54
N GLU A 595 -14.06 32.76 -37.64
CA GLU A 595 -13.96 33.51 -38.90
C GLU A 595 -13.21 32.77 -40.01
N GLY A 596 -12.45 31.72 -39.68
CA GLY A 596 -11.86 30.84 -40.69
C GLY A 596 -12.90 30.01 -41.42
N LEU A 597 -14.00 29.67 -40.75
CA LEU A 597 -15.09 28.87 -41.33
C LEU A 597 -15.97 29.68 -42.28
N ARG A 598 -15.96 31.01 -42.16
CA ARG A 598 -16.79 31.93 -42.97
C ARG A 598 -16.11 32.41 -44.26
N GLU A 599 -14.80 32.19 -44.38
CA GLU A 599 -14.02 32.57 -45.56
C GLU A 599 -14.44 31.76 -46.80
N GLU A 600 -14.13 32.30 -47.98
CA GLU A 600 -14.33 31.61 -49.27
C GLU A 600 -15.76 31.07 -49.45
N ASN A 601 -16.77 31.85 -49.02
CA ASN A 601 -18.18 31.46 -49.06
C ASN A 601 -18.43 30.14 -48.30
N ASP A 602 -17.98 30.10 -47.04
CA ASP A 602 -18.12 28.97 -46.12
C ASP A 602 -17.51 27.65 -46.64
N ALA A 603 -16.45 27.70 -47.46
CA ALA A 603 -15.87 26.51 -48.12
C ALA A 603 -15.50 25.39 -47.13
N LEU A 604 -14.84 25.75 -46.02
CA LEU A 604 -14.46 24.80 -44.97
C LEU A 604 -15.67 24.19 -44.27
N ALA A 605 -16.66 25.01 -43.91
CA ALA A 605 -17.88 24.51 -43.27
C ALA A 605 -18.68 23.58 -44.19
N LYS A 606 -18.72 23.85 -45.50
CA LYS A 606 -19.39 23.00 -46.49
C LYS A 606 -18.78 21.60 -46.53
N VAL A 607 -17.44 21.48 -46.58
CA VAL A 607 -16.79 20.16 -46.62
C VAL A 607 -16.87 19.41 -45.29
N LEU A 608 -16.94 20.12 -44.17
CA LEU A 608 -17.22 19.49 -42.86
C LEU A 608 -18.63 18.87 -42.86
N ARG A 609 -19.66 19.63 -43.28
CA ARG A 609 -21.07 19.20 -43.32
C ARG A 609 -21.30 17.97 -44.18
N THR A 610 -20.63 17.88 -45.32
CA THR A 610 -20.81 16.76 -46.26
C THR A 610 -19.83 15.62 -46.03
N GLY A 611 -18.80 15.83 -45.21
CA GLY A 611 -17.75 14.86 -44.91
C GLY A 611 -17.75 14.45 -43.45
N PRO A 612 -16.67 14.73 -42.69
CA PRO A 612 -16.45 14.14 -41.37
C PRO A 612 -17.51 14.52 -40.32
N TYR A 613 -18.20 15.66 -40.48
CA TYR A 613 -19.22 16.12 -39.52
C TYR A 613 -20.65 15.84 -39.98
N ALA A 614 -20.85 15.11 -41.07
CA ALA A 614 -22.18 14.77 -41.59
C ALA A 614 -23.04 13.98 -40.59
N GLN A 615 -22.41 13.17 -39.74
CA GLN A 615 -23.08 12.47 -38.66
C GLN A 615 -23.07 13.31 -37.37
N PRO A 616 -24.23 13.53 -36.73
CA PRO A 616 -24.28 14.26 -35.46
C PRO A 616 -23.43 13.60 -34.38
N ALA A 617 -22.71 14.41 -33.60
CA ALA A 617 -22.00 13.98 -32.39
C ALA A 617 -22.39 14.91 -31.24
N GLN A 618 -22.86 14.33 -30.13
CA GLN A 618 -23.24 15.12 -28.94
C GLN A 618 -22.05 15.28 -27.99
N PHE A 619 -21.83 16.51 -27.52
CA PHE A 619 -20.88 16.77 -26.43
C PHE A 619 -21.52 16.38 -25.10
N SER A 620 -20.78 15.64 -24.26
CA SER A 620 -21.25 15.23 -22.93
C SER A 620 -20.12 15.35 -21.92
N SER A 621 -20.19 16.35 -21.05
CA SER A 621 -19.21 16.54 -19.99
C SER A 621 -19.16 15.34 -19.05
N SER A 622 -20.30 14.75 -18.70
CA SER A 622 -20.35 13.57 -17.82
C SER A 622 -19.62 12.37 -18.42
N LYS A 623 -19.85 12.05 -19.71
CA LYS A 623 -19.13 10.96 -20.37
C LYS A 623 -17.63 11.23 -20.46
N ILE A 624 -17.22 12.48 -20.74
CA ILE A 624 -15.79 12.84 -20.73
C ILE A 624 -15.21 12.66 -19.31
N LYS A 625 -15.96 13.01 -18.27
CA LYS A 625 -15.58 12.86 -16.86
C LYS A 625 -15.50 11.40 -16.40
N GLU A 626 -16.38 10.51 -16.88
CA GLU A 626 -16.32 9.07 -16.64
C GLU A 626 -14.98 8.47 -17.11
N HIS A 627 -14.44 8.98 -18.22
CA HIS A 627 -13.11 8.61 -18.73
C HIS A 627 -11.98 9.43 -18.10
N GLY A 628 -12.33 10.55 -17.46
CA GLY A 628 -11.43 11.49 -16.84
C GLY A 628 -10.89 10.99 -15.48
N PHE A 629 -9.84 11.66 -15.00
CA PHE A 629 -9.26 11.31 -13.70
C PHE A 629 -10.11 11.84 -12.51
N THR A 630 -11.02 12.80 -12.76
CA THR A 630 -11.90 13.44 -11.75
C THR A 630 -12.74 12.48 -10.94
N GLU A 631 -13.49 11.57 -11.57
CA GLU A 631 -14.46 10.73 -10.85
C GLU A 631 -13.76 9.77 -9.88
N ARG A 632 -12.57 9.29 -10.24
CA ARG A 632 -11.73 8.45 -9.37
C ARG A 632 -11.31 9.16 -8.08
N ARG A 633 -11.13 10.49 -8.11
CA ARG A 633 -10.78 11.31 -6.93
C ARG A 633 -11.92 11.44 -5.92
N LEU A 634 -13.17 11.53 -6.39
CA LEU A 634 -14.33 11.84 -5.54
C LEU A 634 -14.87 10.61 -4.78
N ALA A 635 -14.61 9.39 -5.27
CA ALA A 635 -15.21 8.17 -4.74
C ALA A 635 -14.60 7.67 -3.41
N GLY A 636 -13.50 8.25 -2.91
CA GLY A 636 -12.88 7.80 -1.65
C GLY A 636 -12.14 8.89 -0.89
N GLN A 637 -12.59 9.18 0.33
CA GLN A 637 -11.86 10.08 1.22
C GLN A 637 -10.82 9.28 2.02
N TYR A 638 -9.56 9.38 1.62
CA TYR A 638 -8.43 8.93 2.43
C TYR A 638 -8.21 9.88 3.61
N ARG A 639 -7.86 9.33 4.78
CA ARG A 639 -7.39 10.12 5.92
C ARG A 639 -6.44 9.30 6.79
N TYR A 640 -5.48 9.96 7.42
CA TYR A 640 -4.69 9.35 8.49
C TYR A 640 -5.42 9.53 9.82
N ILE A 641 -5.52 8.46 10.60
CA ILE A 641 -6.06 8.48 11.97
C ILE A 641 -4.96 8.16 12.98
N ASP A 642 -5.08 8.73 14.17
CA ASP A 642 -4.28 8.31 15.33
C ASP A 642 -4.81 7.01 15.95
N LYS A 643 -4.11 6.49 16.97
CA LYS A 643 -4.48 5.26 17.69
C LYS A 643 -5.84 5.31 18.40
N LEU A 644 -6.45 6.50 18.53
CA LEU A 644 -7.78 6.69 19.09
C LEU A 644 -8.86 6.82 18.00
N GLY A 645 -8.48 6.75 16.72
CA GLY A 645 -9.37 6.91 15.58
C GLY A 645 -9.63 8.36 15.16
N LYS A 646 -8.92 9.33 15.73
CA LYS A 646 -9.09 10.75 15.39
C LYS A 646 -8.29 11.10 14.14
N SER A 647 -8.91 11.84 13.22
CA SER A 647 -8.25 12.32 11.99
C SER A 647 -7.07 13.23 12.34
N VAL A 648 -5.89 12.93 11.77
CA VAL A 648 -4.66 13.71 11.89
C VAL A 648 -4.44 14.60 10.66
N SER A 649 -4.63 14.03 9.46
CA SER A 649 -4.56 14.75 8.18
C SER A 649 -5.45 14.08 7.12
N GLN A 650 -5.87 14.86 6.13
CA GLN A 650 -6.60 14.36 4.95
C GLN A 650 -5.69 14.53 3.73
N PRO A 651 -5.03 13.46 3.26
CA PRO A 651 -4.15 13.53 2.11
C PRO A 651 -4.96 13.87 0.85
N GLU A 652 -4.50 14.86 0.08
CA GLU A 652 -5.21 15.33 -1.11
C GLU A 652 -4.82 14.51 -2.37
N PHE A 653 -4.47 13.24 -2.18
CA PHE A 653 -3.89 12.35 -3.17
C PHE A 653 -4.86 11.20 -3.51
N ASP A 654 -4.69 10.61 -4.69
CA ASP A 654 -5.55 9.52 -5.15
C ASP A 654 -5.22 8.20 -4.45
N TRP A 655 -3.99 8.10 -3.94
CA TRP A 655 -3.52 7.02 -3.10
C TRP A 655 -2.48 7.55 -2.12
N ALA A 656 -2.46 6.99 -0.92
CA ALA A 656 -1.39 7.17 0.05
C ALA A 656 -1.03 5.81 0.63
N ASP A 657 0.18 5.66 1.15
CA ASP A 657 0.60 4.47 1.88
C ASP A 657 0.95 4.81 3.34
N SER A 658 1.31 3.80 4.13
CA SER A 658 1.76 4.00 5.51
C SER A 658 3.08 4.78 5.58
N PHE A 659 3.26 5.54 6.65
CA PHE A 659 4.52 6.21 6.93
C PHE A 659 5.60 5.19 7.32
N SER A 660 6.80 5.41 6.79
CA SER A 660 8.02 4.74 7.20
C SER A 660 9.19 5.71 7.06
N GLU A 661 9.99 5.83 8.11
CA GLU A 661 11.13 6.74 8.21
C GLU A 661 10.74 8.22 8.02
N GLY A 662 9.54 8.59 8.50
CA GLY A 662 8.97 9.94 8.43
C GLY A 662 8.38 10.34 7.08
N LEU A 663 8.30 9.41 6.12
CA LEU A 663 7.79 9.65 4.76
C LEU A 663 6.75 8.61 4.35
N ALA A 664 5.77 9.02 3.54
CA ALA A 664 4.81 8.10 2.92
C ALA A 664 4.79 8.28 1.40
N PRO A 665 4.84 7.20 0.61
CA PRO A 665 4.60 7.29 -0.83
C PRO A 665 3.12 7.63 -1.08
N VAL A 666 2.90 8.53 -2.02
CA VAL A 666 1.57 9.01 -2.44
C VAL A 666 1.47 9.02 -3.95
N LYS A 667 0.26 8.91 -4.48
CA LYS A 667 0.00 8.93 -5.92
C LYS A 667 -0.95 10.06 -6.31
N MET A 668 -0.60 10.79 -7.35
CA MET A 668 -1.45 11.79 -8.00
C MET A 668 -1.46 11.57 -9.52
N GLY A 669 -2.65 11.41 -10.10
CA GLY A 669 -2.83 10.93 -11.46
C GLY A 669 -2.22 9.53 -11.65
N TYR A 670 -1.30 9.47 -12.59
CA TYR A 670 -0.55 8.28 -12.97
C TYR A 670 0.81 8.19 -12.24
N LYS A 671 1.22 9.22 -11.51
CA LYS A 671 2.56 9.34 -10.93
C LYS A 671 2.56 9.29 -9.41
N TRP A 672 3.64 8.77 -8.86
CA TRP A 672 3.95 8.69 -7.45
C TRP A 672 4.95 9.77 -7.02
N GLY A 673 4.87 10.14 -5.76
CA GLY A 673 5.75 11.05 -5.03
C GLY A 673 5.79 10.65 -3.55
N TYR A 674 6.35 11.52 -2.70
CA TYR A 674 6.43 11.30 -1.25
C TYR A 674 5.92 12.52 -0.49
N ILE A 675 5.26 12.28 0.64
CA ILE A 675 4.92 13.32 1.62
C ILE A 675 5.64 13.12 2.94
N ASP A 676 5.85 14.21 3.66
CA ASP A 676 6.24 14.18 5.06
C ASP A 676 5.03 13.92 5.98
N THR A 677 5.28 13.72 7.28
CA THR A 677 4.24 13.48 8.30
C THR A 677 3.23 14.63 8.48
N ARG A 678 3.50 15.81 7.91
CA ARG A 678 2.56 16.94 7.87
C ARG A 678 1.68 16.93 6.62
N GLY A 679 1.87 15.94 5.73
CA GLY A 679 1.20 15.85 4.44
C GLY A 679 1.81 16.72 3.35
N LYS A 680 2.97 17.34 3.59
CA LYS A 680 3.62 18.21 2.60
C LYS A 680 4.40 17.36 1.59
N LEU A 681 4.21 17.63 0.31
CA LEU A 681 4.97 17.01 -0.76
C LEU A 681 6.48 17.29 -0.61
N VAL A 682 7.28 16.22 -0.65
CA VAL A 682 8.74 16.25 -0.53
C VAL A 682 9.40 16.45 -1.90
N SER A 683 8.85 15.82 -2.94
CA SER A 683 9.29 15.95 -4.33
C SER A 683 8.10 15.88 -5.28
N ARG A 684 8.21 16.49 -6.48
CA ARG A 684 7.17 16.39 -7.51
C ARG A 684 6.76 14.94 -7.80
N PHE A 685 5.52 14.77 -8.24
CA PHE A 685 5.03 13.50 -8.77
C PHE A 685 5.74 13.19 -10.09
N GLN A 686 6.58 12.17 -10.09
CA GLN A 686 7.41 11.82 -11.25
C GLN A 686 7.70 10.33 -11.41
N PHE A 687 7.37 9.51 -10.40
CA PHE A 687 7.66 8.08 -10.45
C PHE A 687 6.44 7.29 -10.95
N ASP A 688 6.65 6.21 -11.71
CA ASP A 688 5.57 5.28 -12.07
C ASP A 688 5.27 4.29 -10.94
N GLN A 689 6.21 4.11 -10.01
CA GLN A 689 6.06 3.36 -8.76
C GLN A 689 7.02 3.91 -7.70
N ALA A 690 6.61 3.92 -6.44
CA ALA A 690 7.42 4.30 -5.28
C ALA A 690 7.19 3.31 -4.12
N GLU A 691 8.25 2.81 -3.51
CA GLU A 691 8.19 1.97 -2.30
C GLU A 691 8.44 2.78 -1.02
N PHE A 692 8.15 2.18 0.13
CA PHE A 692 8.48 2.77 1.43
C PHE A 692 9.99 2.85 1.66
N PHE A 693 10.43 3.80 2.48
CA PHE A 693 11.80 3.81 2.98
C PHE A 693 11.98 2.66 3.98
N PRO A 694 13.03 1.82 3.85
CA PRO A 694 13.29 0.74 4.79
C PRO A 694 13.50 1.26 6.22
N SER A 695 12.85 0.66 7.22
CA SER A 695 12.97 1.11 8.61
C SER A 695 14.35 0.82 9.20
N SER A 696 14.81 1.76 10.03
CA SER A 696 16.06 1.66 10.80
C SER A 696 16.06 0.55 11.83
N GLU A 697 14.89 0.18 12.35
CA GLU A 697 14.75 -0.95 13.29
C GLU A 697 14.95 -2.31 12.59
N ALA A 698 14.52 -2.44 11.33
CA ALA A 698 14.74 -3.65 10.55
C ALA A 698 16.17 -3.74 9.99
N THR A 699 16.83 -2.59 9.79
CA THR A 699 18.18 -2.50 9.24
C THR A 699 19.02 -1.45 9.98
N PRO A 700 19.91 -1.86 10.90
CA PRO A 700 20.81 -0.94 11.61
C PRO A 700 21.65 -0.05 10.67
N ASP A 701 21.84 -0.49 9.42
CA ASP A 701 22.56 0.22 8.36
C ASP A 701 21.66 1.07 7.44
N ASN A 702 20.51 1.56 7.95
CA ASN A 702 19.49 2.27 7.15
C ASN A 702 20.13 3.17 6.09
N THR A 703 19.78 2.90 4.84
CA THR A 703 20.40 3.54 3.68
C THR A 703 19.83 4.92 3.41
N GLY A 704 18.65 5.23 3.95
CA GLY A 704 17.90 6.43 3.62
C GLY A 704 17.47 6.46 2.16
N LEU A 705 17.43 5.31 1.48
CA LEU A 705 17.06 5.18 0.07
C LEU A 705 15.81 4.32 -0.10
N ALA A 706 14.87 4.79 -0.93
CA ALA A 706 13.68 4.05 -1.33
C ALA A 706 13.75 3.67 -2.81
N LEU A 707 13.18 2.50 -3.14
CA LEU A 707 13.10 2.00 -4.51
C LEU A 707 12.00 2.75 -5.28
N VAL A 708 12.32 3.20 -6.50
CA VAL A 708 11.36 3.84 -7.41
C VAL A 708 11.49 3.27 -8.82
N ARG A 709 10.42 3.42 -9.62
CA ARG A 709 10.43 3.07 -11.05
C ARG A 709 10.04 4.27 -11.90
N VAL A 710 10.74 4.45 -13.02
CA VAL A 710 10.36 5.37 -14.11
C VAL A 710 10.43 4.61 -15.42
N GLY A 711 9.35 4.62 -16.19
CA GLY A 711 9.14 3.72 -17.32
C GLY A 711 9.20 2.26 -16.87
N SER A 712 10.05 1.48 -17.54
CA SER A 712 10.30 0.07 -17.21
C SER A 712 11.50 -0.15 -16.29
N LYS A 713 12.22 0.90 -15.88
CA LYS A 713 13.50 0.78 -15.16
C LYS A 713 13.40 1.26 -13.72
N TYR A 714 14.08 0.55 -12.84
CA TYR A 714 14.16 0.82 -11.40
C TYR A 714 15.42 1.62 -11.04
N GLY A 715 15.29 2.46 -10.03
CA GLY A 715 16.34 3.31 -9.45
C GLY A 715 16.01 3.64 -7.99
N TYR A 716 16.78 4.53 -7.35
CA TYR A 716 16.62 4.80 -5.91
C TYR A 716 16.66 6.30 -5.60
N VAL A 717 15.81 6.72 -4.66
CA VAL A 717 15.70 8.12 -4.20
C VAL A 717 16.06 8.25 -2.74
N ASP A 718 16.59 9.40 -2.35
CA ASP A 718 16.80 9.75 -0.94
C ASP A 718 15.53 10.30 -0.28
N LYS A 719 15.60 10.58 1.03
CA LYS A 719 14.52 11.19 1.82
C LYS A 719 14.13 12.62 1.37
N THR A 720 14.87 13.24 0.47
CA THR A 720 14.49 14.51 -0.18
C THR A 720 13.71 14.27 -1.48
N GLY A 721 13.49 13.00 -1.86
CA GLY A 721 12.86 12.58 -3.10
C GLY A 721 13.74 12.76 -4.33
N LYS A 722 15.04 13.04 -4.14
CA LYS A 722 16.00 13.18 -5.23
C LYS A 722 16.50 11.79 -5.64
N LEU A 723 16.57 11.55 -6.95
CA LEU A 723 17.14 10.33 -7.51
C LEU A 723 18.66 10.29 -7.23
N VAL A 724 19.08 9.36 -6.38
CA VAL A 724 20.50 9.11 -6.04
C VAL A 724 21.12 8.10 -7.00
N ILE A 725 20.34 7.08 -7.37
CA ILE A 725 20.74 6.07 -8.36
C ILE A 725 19.73 6.13 -9.50
N SER A 726 20.22 6.48 -10.69
CA SER A 726 19.38 6.63 -11.88
C SER A 726 18.62 5.35 -12.22
N THR A 727 17.41 5.51 -12.78
CA THR A 727 16.57 4.38 -13.20
C THR A 727 17.20 3.65 -14.39
N GLN A 728 17.84 2.52 -14.12
CA GLN A 728 18.60 1.76 -15.13
C GLN A 728 18.44 0.23 -15.02
N PHE A 729 17.87 -0.27 -13.91
CA PHE A 729 17.77 -1.71 -13.63
C PHE A 729 16.43 -2.30 -14.11
N ASP A 730 16.44 -3.53 -14.61
CA ASP A 730 15.22 -4.25 -15.05
C ASP A 730 14.36 -4.75 -13.88
N ALA A 731 15.01 -5.04 -12.76
CA ALA A 731 14.39 -5.35 -11.48
C ALA A 731 15.34 -4.95 -10.34
N ALA A 732 14.79 -4.73 -9.16
CA ALA A 732 15.55 -4.29 -8.01
C ALA A 732 14.82 -4.63 -6.71
N ASN A 733 15.58 -4.91 -5.65
CA ASN A 733 15.09 -5.03 -4.28
C ASN A 733 15.47 -3.78 -3.48
N SER A 734 14.74 -3.50 -2.40
CA SER A 734 15.12 -2.49 -1.42
C SER A 734 16.47 -2.82 -0.76
N PHE A 735 17.23 -1.79 -0.39
CA PHE A 735 18.52 -1.97 0.29
C PHE A 735 18.35 -2.65 1.64
N GLN A 736 19.22 -3.61 1.94
CA GLN A 736 19.31 -4.30 3.23
C GLN A 736 20.79 -4.49 3.61
N GLU A 737 21.13 -4.16 4.85
CA GLU A 737 22.50 -4.22 5.38
C GLU A 737 23.58 -3.56 4.48
N GLY A 738 23.21 -2.45 3.82
CA GLY A 738 24.10 -1.64 2.98
C GLY A 738 24.20 -2.01 1.49
N LEU A 739 23.59 -3.11 1.05
CA LEU A 739 23.60 -3.56 -0.35
C LEU A 739 22.17 -3.76 -0.89
N ALA A 740 21.99 -3.63 -2.20
CA ALA A 740 20.75 -3.97 -2.88
C ALA A 740 20.99 -4.95 -4.03
N ALA A 741 20.13 -5.96 -4.14
CA ALA A 741 20.10 -6.85 -5.29
C ALA A 741 19.39 -6.15 -6.45
N VAL A 742 20.04 -6.09 -7.60
CA VAL A 742 19.49 -5.48 -8.82
C VAL A 742 19.72 -6.40 -10.02
N LYS A 743 18.87 -6.28 -11.04
CA LYS A 743 18.95 -7.05 -12.28
C LYS A 743 19.29 -6.11 -13.44
N ILE A 744 20.31 -6.48 -14.20
CA ILE A 744 20.61 -5.88 -15.51
C ILE A 744 20.53 -7.03 -16.51
N ASP A 745 19.70 -6.83 -17.54
CA ASP A 745 19.35 -7.85 -18.52
C ASP A 745 18.77 -9.10 -17.82
N ASP A 746 19.49 -10.22 -17.91
CA ASP A 746 19.09 -11.52 -17.34
C ASP A 746 19.83 -11.97 -16.10
N SER A 747 20.76 -11.15 -15.57
CA SER A 747 21.58 -11.52 -14.43
C SER A 747 21.39 -10.58 -13.25
N TRP A 748 21.25 -11.16 -12.06
CA TRP A 748 21.25 -10.43 -10.80
C TRP A 748 22.68 -10.16 -10.33
N LEU A 749 22.87 -8.98 -9.74
CA LEU A 749 24.10 -8.47 -9.15
C LEU A 749 23.77 -7.70 -7.85
N TYR A 750 24.80 -7.21 -7.14
CA TYR A 750 24.59 -6.35 -5.97
C TYR A 750 25.33 -5.02 -6.10
N ILE A 751 24.66 -3.94 -5.66
CA ILE A 751 25.19 -2.57 -5.69
C ILE A 751 25.29 -1.96 -4.29
N ASP A 752 26.19 -1.00 -4.14
CA ASP A 752 26.26 -0.13 -2.97
C ASP A 752 25.28 1.06 -3.05
N LYS A 753 25.24 1.89 -1.99
CA LYS A 753 24.37 3.08 -1.89
C LYS A 753 24.66 4.17 -2.94
N THR A 754 25.80 4.08 -3.64
CA THR A 754 26.16 4.98 -4.75
C THR A 754 25.76 4.42 -6.12
N GLY A 755 25.22 3.19 -6.16
CA GLY A 755 24.84 2.48 -7.38
C GLY A 755 25.99 1.72 -8.03
N LYS A 756 27.16 1.63 -7.39
CA LYS A 756 28.31 0.90 -7.95
C LYS A 756 28.17 -0.60 -7.70
N PRO A 757 28.42 -1.46 -8.71
CA PRO A 757 28.47 -2.90 -8.52
C PRO A 757 29.53 -3.29 -7.47
N VAL A 758 29.10 -4.02 -6.45
CA VAL A 758 29.97 -4.64 -5.42
C VAL A 758 30.18 -6.11 -5.74
N ILE A 759 29.11 -6.79 -6.18
CA ILE A 759 29.15 -8.19 -6.61
C ILE A 759 28.64 -8.21 -8.05
N LEU A 760 29.47 -8.70 -8.97
CA LEU A 760 29.20 -8.65 -10.41
C LEU A 760 28.02 -9.56 -10.82
N PRO A 761 27.40 -9.31 -11.99
CA PRO A 761 26.28 -10.10 -12.48
C PRO A 761 26.67 -11.56 -12.70
N GLN A 762 26.02 -12.48 -11.98
CA GLN A 762 26.28 -13.93 -12.12
C GLN A 762 25.16 -14.84 -11.57
N PHE A 763 24.02 -14.29 -11.12
CA PHE A 763 22.97 -15.08 -10.45
C PHE A 763 21.65 -15.08 -11.23
N ASP A 764 20.97 -16.23 -11.24
CA ASP A 764 19.63 -16.37 -11.82
C ASP A 764 18.59 -15.61 -10.98
N LYS A 765 18.79 -15.58 -9.66
CA LYS A 765 18.02 -14.82 -8.66
C LYS A 765 18.91 -14.41 -7.49
N ALA A 766 18.60 -13.27 -6.88
CA ALA A 766 19.25 -12.76 -5.68
C ALA A 766 18.22 -12.26 -4.66
N GLY A 767 18.36 -12.71 -3.41
CA GLY A 767 17.60 -12.20 -2.27
C GLY A 767 18.32 -11.03 -1.59
N SER A 768 17.69 -10.44 -0.58
CA SER A 768 18.32 -9.40 0.23
C SER A 768 19.29 -9.99 1.26
N PHE A 769 20.30 -9.21 1.66
CA PHE A 769 21.18 -9.58 2.77
C PHE A 769 20.44 -9.56 4.11
N SER A 770 20.69 -10.59 4.93
CA SER A 770 20.25 -10.68 6.31
C SER A 770 21.22 -11.53 7.11
N ALA A 771 21.61 -11.05 8.30
CA ALA A 771 22.67 -11.63 9.13
C ALA A 771 23.99 -11.84 8.35
N GLY A 772 24.33 -10.89 7.46
CA GLY A 772 25.56 -10.91 6.66
C GLY A 772 25.57 -11.87 5.47
N LEU A 773 24.49 -12.61 5.21
CA LEU A 773 24.37 -13.56 4.10
C LEU A 773 23.17 -13.24 3.21
N ALA A 774 23.26 -13.56 1.92
CA ALA A 774 22.15 -13.46 0.98
C ALA A 774 21.95 -14.77 0.21
N GLY A 775 20.69 -15.19 0.10
CA GLY A 775 20.31 -16.35 -0.71
C GLY A 775 20.42 -16.02 -2.20
N VAL A 776 21.18 -16.80 -2.95
CA VAL A 776 21.34 -16.63 -4.41
C VAL A 776 21.07 -17.93 -5.14
N LYS A 777 20.53 -17.82 -6.35
CA LYS A 777 20.25 -18.95 -7.22
C LYS A 777 21.25 -19.00 -8.36
N VAL A 778 21.89 -20.15 -8.52
CA VAL A 778 22.84 -20.43 -9.61
C VAL A 778 22.49 -21.78 -10.20
N SER A 779 22.32 -21.84 -11.53
CA SER A 779 22.01 -23.07 -12.27
C SER A 779 20.83 -23.84 -11.69
N GLY A 780 19.77 -23.12 -11.29
CA GLY A 780 18.56 -23.77 -10.78
C GLY A 780 18.53 -24.10 -9.29
N LYS A 781 19.62 -23.92 -8.52
CA LYS A 781 19.70 -24.24 -7.08
C LYS A 781 20.09 -23.03 -6.24
N TYR A 782 19.62 -22.99 -5.00
CA TYR A 782 19.94 -21.94 -4.03
C TYR A 782 21.15 -22.30 -3.17
N GLY A 783 22.00 -21.29 -2.96
CA GLY A 783 23.10 -21.26 -1.99
C GLY A 783 23.13 -19.89 -1.30
N TYR A 784 24.21 -19.61 -0.57
CA TYR A 784 24.38 -18.33 0.13
C TYR A 784 25.76 -17.74 -0.09
N ILE A 785 25.80 -16.42 -0.23
CA ILE A 785 27.02 -15.63 -0.38
C ILE A 785 27.16 -14.63 0.78
N ASP A 786 28.39 -14.23 1.06
CA ASP A 786 28.68 -13.09 1.93
C ASP A 786 28.62 -11.74 1.18
N LYS A 787 28.82 -10.64 1.90
CA LYS A 787 28.81 -9.27 1.33
C LYS A 787 29.95 -8.98 0.34
N LEU A 788 30.95 -9.86 0.25
CA LEU A 788 32.02 -9.81 -0.75
C LEU A 788 31.71 -10.67 -1.99
N GLY A 789 30.55 -11.32 -2.02
CA GLY A 789 30.13 -12.21 -3.11
C GLY A 789 30.75 -13.60 -3.05
N LYS A 790 31.47 -13.94 -1.97
CA LYS A 790 32.06 -15.27 -1.80
C LYS A 790 30.96 -16.25 -1.43
N VAL A 791 30.90 -17.38 -2.13
CA VAL A 791 29.99 -18.49 -1.80
C VAL A 791 30.39 -19.08 -0.45
N VAL A 792 29.51 -18.91 0.55
CA VAL A 792 29.65 -19.48 1.89
C VAL A 792 28.97 -20.85 1.95
N ILE A 793 27.81 -20.98 1.30
CA ILE A 793 27.06 -22.23 1.22
C ILE A 793 26.80 -22.52 -0.25
N GLN A 794 27.33 -23.64 -0.74
CA GLN A 794 27.24 -24.04 -2.15
C GLN A 794 25.77 -24.20 -2.59
N PRO A 795 25.42 -23.78 -3.82
CA PRO A 795 24.09 -24.00 -4.39
C PRO A 795 23.70 -25.47 -4.41
N GLN A 796 22.70 -25.83 -3.60
CA GLN A 796 22.23 -27.22 -3.47
C GLN A 796 20.75 -27.34 -3.12
N PHE A 797 20.12 -26.25 -2.66
CA PHE A 797 18.72 -26.27 -2.20
C PHE A 797 17.75 -25.97 -3.34
N ASP A 798 16.55 -26.53 -3.27
CA ASP A 798 15.46 -26.25 -4.22
C ASP A 798 14.88 -24.84 -3.98
N GLU A 799 14.72 -24.47 -2.71
CA GLU A 799 14.28 -23.15 -2.23
C GLU A 799 15.02 -22.80 -0.93
N ALA A 800 15.17 -21.51 -0.66
CA ALA A 800 15.87 -20.96 0.49
C ALA A 800 15.29 -19.58 0.86
N GLU A 801 15.05 -19.32 2.15
CA GLU A 801 14.69 -17.98 2.64
C GLU A 801 15.90 -17.30 3.33
N SER A 802 15.72 -16.03 3.71
CA SER A 802 16.72 -15.25 4.44
C SER A 802 17.04 -15.84 5.82
N PHE A 803 18.25 -15.59 6.32
CA PHE A 803 18.58 -15.89 7.70
C PHE A 803 17.81 -14.99 8.65
N ALA A 804 17.26 -15.56 9.72
CA ALA A 804 16.64 -14.84 10.82
C ALA A 804 17.04 -15.50 12.14
N GLU A 805 17.47 -14.68 13.10
CA GLU A 805 17.93 -15.13 14.41
C GLU A 805 18.93 -16.31 14.42
N GLY A 806 19.79 -16.38 13.40
CA GLY A 806 20.87 -17.36 13.24
C GLY A 806 20.55 -18.61 12.42
N LEU A 807 19.30 -18.79 11.96
CA LEU A 807 18.89 -19.94 11.14
C LEU A 807 18.17 -19.49 9.86
N ALA A 808 18.24 -20.30 8.81
CA ALA A 808 17.47 -20.08 7.58
C ALA A 808 16.67 -21.35 7.20
N PRO A 809 15.39 -21.23 6.82
CA PRO A 809 14.63 -22.35 6.30
C PRO A 809 15.08 -22.64 4.85
N VAL A 810 15.33 -23.93 4.58
CA VAL A 810 15.73 -24.43 3.26
C VAL A 810 14.93 -25.66 2.88
N LYS A 811 14.64 -25.77 1.59
CA LYS A 811 13.89 -26.90 1.02
C LYS A 811 14.80 -27.77 0.16
N MET A 812 14.74 -29.07 0.40
CA MET A 812 15.37 -30.05 -0.47
C MET A 812 14.55 -31.34 -0.46
N ALA A 813 14.32 -31.93 -1.63
CA ALA A 813 13.49 -33.14 -1.78
C ALA A 813 12.08 -32.95 -1.18
N ASN A 814 11.44 -31.82 -1.53
CA ASN A 814 10.07 -31.47 -1.14
C ASN A 814 9.79 -31.29 0.37
N LYS A 815 10.82 -31.25 1.22
CA LYS A 815 10.67 -30.99 2.66
C LYS A 815 11.57 -29.84 3.11
N TRP A 816 11.04 -29.06 4.04
CA TRP A 816 11.73 -27.95 4.69
C TRP A 816 12.42 -28.41 5.97
N GLY A 817 13.62 -27.87 6.20
CA GLY A 817 14.39 -27.93 7.44
C GLY A 817 15.11 -26.60 7.66
N TYR A 818 16.03 -26.54 8.62
CA TYR A 818 16.76 -25.30 8.94
C TYR A 818 18.26 -25.53 9.00
N ILE A 819 19.00 -24.59 8.44
CA ILE A 819 20.46 -24.57 8.45
C ILE A 819 20.99 -23.39 9.27
N ASN A 820 22.21 -23.52 9.81
CA ASN A 820 22.96 -22.40 10.36
C ASN A 820 23.75 -21.66 9.27
N SER A 821 24.45 -20.59 9.65
CA SER A 821 25.25 -19.74 8.75
C SER A 821 26.43 -20.46 8.09
N THR A 822 26.83 -21.65 8.57
CA THR A 822 27.85 -22.49 7.92
C THR A 822 27.25 -23.52 6.96
N GLY A 823 25.93 -23.54 6.78
CA GLY A 823 25.23 -24.49 5.92
C GLY A 823 24.95 -25.86 6.55
N GLN A 824 25.24 -26.04 7.84
CA GLN A 824 24.94 -27.29 8.54
C GLN A 824 23.45 -27.37 8.86
N LEU A 825 22.84 -28.52 8.60
CA LEU A 825 21.44 -28.79 8.92
C LEU A 825 21.28 -28.93 10.45
N VAL A 826 20.67 -27.93 11.09
CA VAL A 826 20.41 -27.90 12.54
C VAL A 826 19.07 -28.58 12.85
N ILE A 827 18.07 -28.37 12.00
CA ILE A 827 16.75 -28.99 12.14
C ILE A 827 16.49 -29.82 10.89
N ALA A 828 16.29 -31.12 11.09
CA ALA A 828 16.09 -32.07 10.01
C ALA A 828 14.93 -31.68 9.08
N ARG A 829 15.05 -32.01 7.79
CA ARG A 829 14.02 -31.76 6.79
C ARG A 829 12.82 -32.67 7.04
N GLN A 830 11.73 -32.12 7.55
CA GLN A 830 10.53 -32.89 7.87
C GLN A 830 9.22 -32.14 7.61
N PHE A 831 9.27 -30.82 7.41
CA PHE A 831 8.10 -29.95 7.33
C PHE A 831 7.63 -29.75 5.87
N GLU A 832 6.32 -29.63 5.67
CA GLU A 832 5.71 -29.29 4.37
C GLU A 832 5.96 -27.82 4.00
N LYS A 833 5.98 -26.94 5.00
CA LYS A 833 6.35 -25.52 4.91
C LYS A 833 7.02 -25.08 6.21
N ALA A 834 7.89 -24.09 6.11
CA ALA A 834 8.62 -23.51 7.23
C ALA A 834 8.73 -22.01 7.01
N LYS A 835 8.48 -21.20 8.05
CA LYS A 835 8.77 -19.76 8.06
C LYS A 835 10.06 -19.48 8.82
N SER A 836 10.64 -18.32 8.57
CA SER A 836 11.79 -17.82 9.33
C SER A 836 11.50 -17.66 10.83
N PHE A 837 12.53 -17.76 11.67
CA PHE A 837 12.40 -17.57 13.13
C PHE A 837 12.14 -16.10 13.47
N GLN A 838 11.20 -15.87 14.38
CA GLN A 838 10.91 -14.55 14.94
C GLN A 838 10.47 -14.70 16.39
N GLU A 839 11.07 -13.92 17.27
CA GLU A 839 10.90 -14.00 18.73
C GLU A 839 11.17 -15.40 19.30
N GLY A 840 12.19 -16.08 18.78
CA GLY A 840 12.63 -17.40 19.24
C GLY A 840 11.81 -18.60 18.75
N LEU A 841 10.72 -18.38 18.01
CA LEU A 841 9.87 -19.45 17.46
C LEU A 841 9.73 -19.33 15.93
N ALA A 842 9.49 -20.47 15.27
CA ALA A 842 9.19 -20.50 13.85
C ALA A 842 7.91 -21.30 13.58
N ALA A 843 7.04 -20.75 12.73
CA ALA A 843 5.84 -21.46 12.27
C ALA A 843 6.25 -22.54 11.25
N VAL A 844 5.82 -23.77 11.49
CA VAL A 844 6.06 -24.91 10.60
C VAL A 844 4.79 -25.68 10.34
N LYS A 845 4.66 -26.20 9.12
CA LYS A 845 3.54 -27.03 8.71
C LYS A 845 3.94 -28.50 8.78
N VAL A 846 3.14 -29.29 9.51
CA VAL A 846 3.25 -30.75 9.61
C VAL A 846 1.94 -31.35 9.11
N GLY A 847 2.01 -32.11 8.02
CA GLY A 847 0.81 -32.55 7.30
C GLY A 847 0.03 -31.34 6.76
N SER A 848 -1.21 -31.17 7.21
CA SER A 848 -2.08 -30.07 6.78
C SER A 848 -2.16 -28.89 7.76
N LEU A 849 -1.57 -29.02 8.96
CA LEU A 849 -1.72 -28.05 10.05
C LEU A 849 -0.41 -27.37 10.42
N TRP A 850 -0.52 -26.14 10.90
CA TRP A 850 0.59 -25.32 11.38
C TRP A 850 0.73 -25.40 12.90
N GLY A 851 1.97 -25.43 13.36
CA GLY A 851 2.38 -25.26 14.76
C GLY A 851 3.68 -24.48 14.84
N TYR A 852 4.31 -24.46 16.01
CA TYR A 852 5.54 -23.71 16.23
C TYR A 852 6.63 -24.55 16.86
N ILE A 853 7.86 -24.35 16.39
CA ILE A 853 9.06 -24.98 16.91
C ILE A 853 10.03 -23.94 17.49
N ASN A 854 10.88 -24.38 18.42
CA ASN A 854 12.03 -23.61 18.87
C ASN A 854 13.27 -23.85 17.96
N LYS A 855 14.38 -23.16 18.27
CA LYS A 855 15.64 -23.27 17.51
C LYS A 855 16.33 -24.64 17.55
N THR A 856 15.91 -25.53 18.46
CA THR A 856 16.40 -26.92 18.49
C THR A 856 15.52 -27.87 17.68
N GLY A 857 14.45 -27.37 17.05
CA GLY A 857 13.49 -28.17 16.29
C GLY A 857 12.41 -28.85 17.12
N ASN A 858 12.34 -28.57 18.43
CA ASN A 858 11.31 -29.12 19.30
C ASN A 858 10.00 -28.38 19.09
N VAL A 859 8.90 -29.12 18.95
CA VAL A 859 7.55 -28.57 18.88
C VAL A 859 7.18 -27.92 20.21
N VAL A 860 6.99 -26.61 20.19
CA VAL A 860 6.57 -25.79 21.33
C VAL A 860 5.06 -25.63 21.36
N ILE A 861 4.45 -25.44 20.18
CA ILE A 861 3.00 -25.38 19.99
C ILE A 861 2.64 -26.45 18.97
N THR A 862 1.82 -27.41 19.38
CA THR A 862 1.45 -28.55 18.54
C THR A 862 0.74 -28.08 17.27
N PRO A 863 1.03 -28.68 16.10
CA PRO A 863 0.33 -28.35 14.87
C PRO A 863 -1.18 -28.58 14.98
N GLU A 864 -1.94 -27.50 15.06
CA GLU A 864 -3.40 -27.52 15.21
C GLU A 864 -4.11 -26.42 14.41
N PHE A 865 -3.38 -25.50 13.77
CA PHE A 865 -3.95 -24.36 13.04
C PHE A 865 -4.04 -24.61 11.55
N ASN A 866 -5.09 -24.10 10.91
CA ASN A 866 -5.20 -24.11 9.46
C ASN A 866 -4.15 -23.18 8.81
N GLU A 867 -3.89 -22.03 9.44
CA GLU A 867 -2.83 -21.07 9.07
C GLU A 867 -2.17 -20.45 10.30
N ALA A 868 -0.91 -20.01 10.17
CA ALA A 868 -0.14 -19.42 11.25
C ALA A 868 0.90 -18.41 10.72
N ASN A 869 0.97 -17.23 11.34
CA ASN A 869 1.98 -16.20 11.06
C ASN A 869 3.14 -16.22 12.05
N SER A 870 4.22 -15.53 11.70
CA SER A 870 5.35 -15.32 12.63
C SER A 870 4.90 -14.48 13.82
N PHE A 871 5.56 -14.67 14.97
CA PHE A 871 5.30 -13.86 16.16
C PHE A 871 5.77 -12.42 15.94
N ASN A 872 4.93 -11.44 16.28
CA ASN A 872 5.27 -10.02 16.34
C ASN A 872 4.67 -9.42 17.62
N GLU A 873 5.44 -8.60 18.32
CA GLU A 873 5.04 -7.97 19.59
C GLU A 873 4.56 -8.97 20.65
N GLY A 874 5.08 -10.20 20.66
CA GLY A 874 4.65 -11.26 21.58
C GLY A 874 3.38 -12.01 21.17
N PHE A 875 2.81 -11.75 19.99
CA PHE A 875 1.60 -12.40 19.49
C PHE A 875 1.78 -12.98 18.10
N ALA A 876 1.07 -14.07 17.79
CA ALA A 876 0.97 -14.56 16.42
C ALA A 876 -0.49 -14.69 15.99
N LEU A 877 -0.77 -14.23 14.78
CA LEU A 877 -2.06 -14.42 14.12
C LEU A 877 -2.17 -15.86 13.61
N VAL A 878 -3.23 -16.57 13.99
CA VAL A 878 -3.49 -17.96 13.60
C VAL A 878 -4.95 -18.15 13.19
N SER A 879 -5.20 -19.10 12.30
CA SER A 879 -6.54 -19.46 11.83
C SER A 879 -6.93 -20.85 12.29
N SER A 880 -8.14 -20.99 12.84
CA SER A 880 -8.76 -22.29 13.17
C SER A 880 -10.26 -22.23 12.88
N GLY A 881 -10.79 -23.26 12.21
CA GLY A 881 -12.21 -23.30 11.85
C GLY A 881 -12.63 -22.20 10.86
N GLY A 882 -11.69 -21.69 10.06
CA GLY A 882 -11.93 -20.62 9.10
C GLY A 882 -12.05 -19.20 9.70
N LYS A 883 -11.76 -19.04 11.00
CA LYS A 883 -11.71 -17.73 11.67
C LYS A 883 -10.31 -17.46 12.19
N TRP A 884 -9.95 -16.19 12.29
CA TRP A 884 -8.66 -15.71 12.79
C TRP A 884 -8.73 -15.31 14.27
N GLY A 885 -7.65 -15.61 14.99
CA GLY A 885 -7.42 -15.22 16.38
C GLY A 885 -5.93 -15.06 16.66
N TYR A 886 -5.58 -14.81 17.93
CA TYR A 886 -4.22 -14.49 18.32
C TYR A 886 -3.76 -15.38 19.46
N ILE A 887 -2.54 -15.91 19.32
CA ILE A 887 -1.88 -16.68 20.36
C ILE A 887 -0.71 -15.90 20.96
N ARG A 888 -0.41 -16.17 22.24
CA ARG A 888 0.73 -15.57 22.94
C ARG A 888 2.00 -16.34 22.67
N ASN A 889 3.11 -15.62 22.55
CA ASN A 889 4.43 -16.22 22.56
C ASN A 889 4.73 -16.74 23.97
N ILE A 890 4.66 -18.05 24.16
CA ILE A 890 4.82 -18.66 25.50
C ILE A 890 6.25 -18.60 26.05
N LEU A 891 7.21 -18.07 25.27
CA LEU A 891 8.59 -17.81 25.71
C LEU A 891 8.78 -16.41 26.31
N ARG A 892 7.79 -15.51 26.17
CA ARG A 892 7.85 -14.11 26.61
C ARG A 892 6.90 -13.81 27.75
#